data_AF-A0A6A0H2R5-F1
#
_entry.id   AF-A0A6A0H2R5-F1
#
_cell.length_a   1.000
_cell.length_b   1.000
_cell.length_c   1.000
_cell.angle_alpha   90.00
_cell.angle_beta   90.00
_cell.angle_gamma   90.00
#
_symmetry.space_group_name_H-M   'P 1'
#
loop_
_entity.id
_entity.type
_entity.pdbx_description
1 polymer ?
#
loop_
_entity_poly.entity_id
_entity_poly.type
_entity_poly.pdbx_seq_one_letter_code
_entity_poly.pdbx_strand_id
1 'polypeptide(L)'
;MQAESIADPSCSEPSEGVTEYREDREALLAELASKADFAARMLDTLVVGATQVHYDLGLFHFVTERYNDAFHHFTQATSIFSNLPANPVHCRVVASTLAAYQSCCSAICGRSTPVPQRTMLERFMHATTVAPNYQGLLEVLGEDDLCHELPRYLRHKLQVDLMAAPPHTTTQGLFFQVCCHNVVRSVLEGRVWEPSFPGHLVTAGKQGALYLLQLLSAKLSQLGSQQRAWVHEFLVTLNLQEGVSGALVPPLMATAPLASLFSHQQMLDMWQGVEEENQAKIMRQAMDVNYGVEGGDDASLVWEVIHSHEPVALRRAVTRYTAALQQQQAPYTDILDLNDKWDIPVPIRKTLSKIPSTLHRFLISVFVAKSQELLQSKSWVESCDLLDAALKACGEVAEGERGDGPRLYKLLTWLKLSHNIDKWISALPHTDEGGSGLASEAKLCLMSLNGREDAVPWTAIISRCVMCLVNVRDWGGVASVVAGLQLPPPYLPAMAVLRPLLAAAHILDTGPPYHLEPHFAHLWDSVVNILDCSCSHRKSSSSKSGERQLPEVLPLADFLELVYSLKEPTCLSLLCSLLGALHNKLLGDPSAEVHAQHSQLWLGLTPCKDTASREEYPKYVRETLEAVVTHAIKFFPGADHVSESTATSWHVTAADLSYNSEEHHRALCLYLTAVFVATNFLRSDPGDDLTVHLVGDRAIRRMVRCCMTLGCYTQKLYVVQAGLLCQFVEPLDYSTALCCLQDRSGVDAMDAYYHCLWDVTLIEFIINAHQKKGEIQRRDAVLKVIGQLEINSNNNEEIQREAAKVRKHRLLRALAKQYLS
;
A
#
# COMPACT_ATOMS: atom_id res chain seq x y z
N MET A 1 67.98 44.03 -10.06
CA MET A 1 68.39 45.45 -10.15
C MET A 1 68.64 45.89 -8.71
N GLN A 2 69.82 46.35 -8.29
CA GLN A 2 70.59 47.53 -8.74
C GLN A 2 69.82 48.85 -8.56
N ALA A 3 70.37 49.93 -7.99
CA ALA A 3 71.64 50.10 -7.25
C ALA A 3 71.68 51.47 -6.51
N GLU A 4 72.50 51.56 -5.44
CA GLU A 4 73.45 52.66 -5.05
C GLU A 4 73.07 54.18 -4.97
N SER A 5 74.04 54.96 -4.43
CA SER A 5 74.20 56.45 -4.37
C SER A 5 73.72 57.16 -3.07
N ILE A 6 74.48 57.97 -2.28
CA ILE A 6 75.60 58.96 -2.47
C ILE A 6 75.09 60.32 -3.02
N ALA A 7 75.40 61.53 -2.51
CA ALA A 7 76.35 62.09 -1.49
C ALA A 7 75.61 63.03 -0.46
N ASP A 8 76.14 63.74 0.57
CA ASP A 8 77.47 64.25 1.03
C ASP A 8 78.04 65.51 0.29
N PRO A 9 78.85 66.46 0.86
CA PRO A 9 79.19 66.82 2.27
C PRO A 9 79.22 68.36 2.62
N SER A 10 79.59 68.68 3.89
CA SER A 10 80.40 69.85 4.36
C SER A 10 79.89 71.31 4.43
N CYS A 11 80.09 71.96 5.59
CA CYS A 11 80.81 73.25 5.77
C CYS A 11 81.14 73.54 7.26
N SER A 12 82.06 74.47 7.54
CA SER A 12 82.84 74.58 8.80
C SER A 12 82.31 75.54 9.89
N GLU A 13 82.49 75.15 11.17
CA GLU A 13 83.03 75.87 12.36
C GLU A 13 82.96 77.42 12.53
N PRO A 14 83.14 77.97 13.77
CA PRO A 14 82.84 77.42 15.11
C PRO A 14 82.25 78.44 16.12
N SER A 15 81.70 77.96 17.25
CA SER A 15 81.89 78.57 18.59
C SER A 15 81.38 77.65 19.71
N GLU A 16 82.15 77.54 20.80
CA GLU A 16 81.81 76.72 21.98
C GLU A 16 80.83 77.46 22.91
N GLY A 17 80.06 76.71 23.73
CA GLY A 17 79.14 77.26 24.75
C GLY A 17 77.68 76.79 24.68
N VAL A 18 77.30 75.97 23.70
CA VAL A 18 75.92 75.43 23.54
C VAL A 18 75.80 73.96 23.98
N THR A 19 76.92 73.28 24.23
CA THR A 19 76.97 71.86 24.62
C THR A 19 76.46 71.61 26.05
N GLU A 20 76.97 72.34 27.04
CA GLU A 20 76.69 72.10 28.47
C GLU A 20 75.19 72.22 28.80
N TYR A 21 74.53 73.30 28.35
CA TYR A 21 73.08 73.49 28.48
C TYR A 21 72.23 72.49 27.70
N ARG A 22 72.82 71.77 26.73
CA ARG A 22 72.13 70.75 25.95
C ARG A 22 72.26 69.38 26.61
N GLU A 23 73.43 69.04 27.13
CA GLU A 23 73.66 67.82 27.90
C GLU A 23 72.82 67.80 29.19
N ASP A 24 72.76 68.90 29.95
CA ASP A 24 71.89 69.02 31.14
C ASP A 24 70.40 68.83 30.77
N ARG A 25 69.96 69.41 29.64
CA ARG A 25 68.57 69.27 29.17
C ARG A 25 68.27 67.84 28.71
N GLU A 26 69.19 67.20 27.98
CA GLU A 26 69.01 65.84 27.48
C GLU A 26 69.10 64.83 28.64
N ALA A 27 69.92 65.08 29.66
CA ALA A 27 69.96 64.33 30.91
C ALA A 27 68.66 64.47 31.74
N LEU A 28 68.14 65.69 31.91
CA LEU A 28 66.90 65.92 32.67
C LEU A 28 65.66 65.39 31.94
N LEU A 29 65.67 65.40 30.60
CA LEU A 29 64.67 64.69 29.78
C LEU A 29 64.81 63.16 29.87
N ALA A 30 66.02 62.62 29.92
CA ALA A 30 66.26 61.19 30.13
C ALA A 30 65.83 60.74 31.54
N GLU A 31 66.04 61.55 32.57
CA GLU A 31 65.57 61.26 33.92
C GLU A 31 64.03 61.33 34.03
N LEU A 32 63.40 62.30 33.37
CA LEU A 32 61.94 62.37 33.23
C LEU A 32 61.38 61.16 32.47
N ALA A 33 62.00 60.77 31.35
CA ALA A 33 61.62 59.59 30.58
C ALA A 33 61.78 58.30 31.40
N SER A 34 62.89 58.17 32.14
CA SER A 34 63.14 57.04 33.05
C SER A 34 62.09 56.95 34.17
N LYS A 35 61.74 58.08 34.79
CA LYS A 35 60.67 58.16 35.81
C LYS A 35 59.29 57.88 35.24
N ALA A 36 59.01 58.32 34.00
CA ALA A 36 57.75 58.05 33.31
C ALA A 36 57.62 56.58 32.89
N ASP A 37 58.68 55.96 32.36
CA ASP A 37 58.75 54.53 32.02
C ASP A 37 58.68 53.64 33.27
N PHE A 38 59.35 54.03 34.36
CA PHE A 38 59.18 53.37 35.67
C PHE A 38 57.74 53.46 36.16
N ALA A 39 57.12 54.64 36.11
CA ALA A 39 55.72 54.83 36.51
C ALA A 39 54.75 54.03 35.62
N ALA A 40 54.97 53.99 34.30
CA ALA A 40 54.19 53.20 33.36
C ALA A 40 54.28 51.70 33.68
N ARG A 41 55.49 51.15 33.87
CA ARG A 41 55.69 49.75 34.27
C ARG A 41 55.05 49.42 35.61
N MET A 42 55.07 50.36 36.56
CA MET A 42 54.37 50.21 37.84
C MET A 42 52.85 50.17 37.64
N LEU A 43 52.32 51.01 36.76
CA LEU A 43 50.90 51.07 36.40
C LEU A 43 50.46 49.78 35.69
N ASP A 44 51.21 49.31 34.70
CA ASP A 44 50.97 48.03 34.00
C ASP A 44 50.96 46.86 34.98
N THR A 45 51.92 46.82 35.91
CA THR A 45 52.00 45.75 36.93
C THR A 45 50.78 45.78 37.86
N LEU A 46 50.32 46.98 38.26
CA LEU A 46 49.10 47.18 39.05
C LEU A 46 47.83 46.77 38.28
N VAL A 47 47.73 47.10 36.99
CA VAL A 47 46.58 46.80 36.12
C VAL A 47 46.48 45.31 35.79
N VAL A 48 47.61 44.65 35.51
CA VAL A 48 47.71 43.19 35.36
C VAL A 48 47.30 42.50 36.67
N GLY A 49 47.82 42.97 37.82
CA GLY A 49 47.47 42.43 39.13
C GLY A 49 45.99 42.61 39.50
N ALA A 50 45.41 43.77 39.22
CA ALA A 50 44.00 44.06 39.45
C ALA A 50 43.07 43.13 38.66
N THR A 51 43.44 42.76 37.44
CA THR A 51 42.67 41.81 36.62
C THR A 51 42.61 40.42 37.28
N GLN A 52 43.75 39.93 37.78
CA GLN A 52 43.82 38.65 38.50
C GLN A 52 43.03 38.70 39.81
N VAL A 53 43.20 39.76 40.60
CA VAL A 53 42.47 39.97 41.87
C VAL A 53 40.96 40.03 41.66
N HIS A 54 40.47 40.70 40.61
CA HIS A 54 39.04 40.72 40.30
C HIS A 54 38.51 39.36 39.83
N TYR A 55 39.29 38.56 39.10
CA TYR A 55 38.90 37.20 38.74
C TYR A 55 38.80 36.29 39.97
N ASP A 56 39.80 36.34 40.86
CA ASP A 56 39.84 35.50 42.06
C ASP A 56 38.78 35.90 43.09
N LEU A 57 38.49 37.20 43.24
CA LEU A 57 37.31 37.69 43.97
C LEU A 57 36.01 37.23 43.33
N GLY A 58 35.89 37.29 41.99
CA GLY A 58 34.75 36.78 41.26
C GLY A 58 34.48 35.30 41.57
N LEU A 59 35.53 34.46 41.55
CA LEU A 59 35.44 33.04 41.92
C LEU A 59 35.01 32.85 43.38
N PHE A 60 35.55 33.62 44.33
CA PHE A 60 35.16 33.54 45.73
C PHE A 60 33.69 33.94 45.96
N HIS A 61 33.21 35.01 45.31
CA HIS A 61 31.81 35.41 45.39
C HIS A 61 30.87 34.42 44.66
N PHE A 62 31.33 33.78 43.58
CA PHE A 62 30.59 32.73 42.88
C PHE A 62 30.41 31.47 43.76
N VAL A 63 31.49 30.98 44.38
CA VAL A 63 31.47 29.82 45.28
C VAL A 63 30.71 30.10 46.59
N THR A 64 30.59 31.37 46.99
CA THR A 64 29.75 31.79 48.14
C THR A 64 28.36 32.31 47.72
N GLU A 65 27.86 31.86 46.56
CA GLU A 65 26.51 32.10 46.02
C GLU A 65 26.08 33.59 45.87
N ARG A 66 27.04 34.52 45.95
CA ARG A 66 26.82 35.97 45.81
C ARG A 66 26.98 36.39 44.35
N TYR A 67 26.10 35.85 43.50
CA TYR A 67 26.18 35.97 42.05
C TYR A 67 26.20 37.41 41.51
N ASN A 68 25.57 38.38 42.19
CA ASN A 68 25.64 39.79 41.79
C ASN A 68 27.03 40.41 42.01
N ASP A 69 27.68 40.11 43.13
CA ASP A 69 29.04 40.56 43.44
C ASP A 69 30.06 39.87 42.50
N ALA A 70 29.85 38.57 42.26
CA ALA A 70 30.62 37.78 41.31
C ALA A 70 30.51 38.37 39.88
N PHE A 71 29.29 38.66 39.42
CA PHE A 71 29.05 39.31 38.13
C PHE A 71 29.78 40.66 38.02
N HIS A 72 29.73 41.48 39.08
CA HIS A 72 30.42 42.77 39.13
C HIS A 72 31.93 42.59 38.96
N HIS A 73 32.56 41.70 39.74
CA HIS A 73 34.00 41.49 39.67
C HIS A 73 34.47 40.79 38.38
N PHE A 74 33.71 39.82 37.85
CA PHE A 74 34.00 39.27 36.52
C PHE A 74 33.85 40.33 35.42
N THR A 75 32.86 41.22 35.51
CA THR A 75 32.71 42.33 34.54
C THR A 75 33.85 43.34 34.62
N GLN A 76 34.34 43.65 35.83
CA GLN A 76 35.56 44.46 36.02
C GLN A 76 36.79 43.74 35.44
N ALA A 77 36.97 42.44 35.72
CA ALA A 77 38.06 41.66 35.16
C ALA A 77 38.03 41.67 33.62
N THR A 78 36.87 41.44 32.96
CA THR A 78 36.75 41.49 31.50
C THR A 78 37.07 42.86 30.91
N SER A 79 36.65 43.94 31.59
CA SER A 79 36.92 45.32 31.17
C SER A 79 38.41 45.68 31.22
N ILE A 80 39.15 45.17 32.22
CA ILE A 80 40.59 45.40 32.32
C ILE A 80 41.35 44.44 31.39
N PHE A 81 40.94 43.17 31.32
CA PHE A 81 41.57 42.12 30.51
C PHE A 81 41.64 42.48 29.02
N SER A 82 40.60 43.12 28.46
CA SER A 82 40.58 43.57 27.06
C SER A 82 41.60 44.67 26.73
N ASN A 83 42.22 45.29 27.73
CA ASN A 83 43.24 46.32 27.60
C ASN A 83 44.66 45.82 27.96
N LEU A 84 44.84 44.52 28.26
CA LEU A 84 46.15 43.96 28.62
C LEU A 84 47.02 43.61 27.38
N PRO A 85 48.36 43.69 27.51
CA PRO A 85 49.27 43.17 26.49
C PRO A 85 49.18 41.63 26.40
N ALA A 86 49.46 41.08 25.22
CA ALA A 86 49.15 39.69 24.84
C ALA A 86 49.81 38.56 25.67
N ASN A 87 50.77 38.87 26.55
CA ASN A 87 51.38 37.90 27.49
C ASN A 87 51.64 38.57 28.86
N PRO A 88 50.64 38.69 29.74
CA PRO A 88 50.76 39.38 31.02
C PRO A 88 51.39 38.47 32.09
N VAL A 89 52.63 38.76 32.50
CA VAL A 89 53.45 37.91 33.41
C VAL A 89 52.77 37.56 34.75
N HIS A 90 51.87 38.41 35.24
CA HIS A 90 51.20 38.27 36.54
C HIS A 90 49.69 37.99 36.46
N CYS A 91 49.13 37.70 35.28
CA CYS A 91 47.73 37.33 35.10
C CYS A 91 47.63 35.95 34.44
N ARG A 92 46.92 35.02 35.09
CA ARG A 92 46.67 33.64 34.63
C ARG A 92 45.21 33.42 34.20
N VAL A 93 44.43 34.49 34.11
CA VAL A 93 43.02 34.45 33.73
C VAL A 93 42.90 34.01 32.27
N VAL A 94 42.15 32.94 32.01
CA VAL A 94 41.88 32.46 30.65
C VAL A 94 40.61 33.16 30.14
N ALA A 95 40.71 33.82 28.99
CA ALA A 95 39.62 34.64 28.44
C ALA A 95 38.28 33.87 28.32
N SER A 96 38.33 32.60 27.91
CA SER A 96 37.15 31.74 27.78
C SER A 96 36.52 31.34 29.11
N THR A 97 37.31 31.11 30.18
CA THR A 97 36.75 30.78 31.49
C THR A 97 36.16 32.02 32.15
N LEU A 98 36.82 33.18 32.04
CA LEU A 98 36.28 34.47 32.47
C LEU A 98 34.94 34.79 31.78
N ALA A 99 34.87 34.65 30.45
CA ALA A 99 33.63 34.85 29.69
C ALA A 99 32.52 33.86 30.11
N ALA A 100 32.86 32.59 30.35
CA ALA A 100 31.90 31.60 30.82
C ALA A 100 31.34 31.95 32.21
N TYR A 101 32.20 32.28 33.19
CA TYR A 101 31.75 32.71 34.51
C TYR A 101 30.90 34.00 34.45
N GLN A 102 31.27 34.96 33.60
CA GLN A 102 30.50 36.18 33.40
C GLN A 102 29.12 35.89 32.79
N SER A 103 29.01 35.02 31.78
CA SER A 103 27.72 34.62 31.18
C SER A 103 26.84 33.88 32.19
N CYS A 104 27.40 32.90 32.93
CA CYS A 104 26.69 32.18 33.98
C CYS A 104 26.15 33.13 35.06
N CYS A 105 26.96 34.07 35.56
CA CYS A 105 26.48 35.04 36.53
C CYS A 105 25.44 36.01 35.93
N SER A 106 25.58 36.38 34.64
CA SER A 106 24.57 37.19 33.93
C SER A 106 23.21 36.49 33.93
N ALA A 107 23.17 35.22 33.53
CA ALA A 107 21.96 34.41 33.47
C ALA A 107 21.33 34.20 34.86
N ILE A 108 22.13 33.84 35.87
CA ILE A 108 21.64 33.63 37.25
C ILE A 108 21.08 34.94 37.84
N CYS A 109 21.68 36.09 37.54
CA CYS A 109 21.17 37.40 37.96
C CYS A 109 20.06 37.97 37.07
N GLY A 110 19.48 37.20 36.14
CA GLY A 110 18.39 37.63 35.26
C GLY A 110 18.78 38.69 34.22
N ARG A 111 20.08 38.88 33.98
CA ARG A 111 20.62 39.90 33.05
C ARG A 111 20.75 39.28 31.65
N SER A 112 19.84 39.65 30.76
CA SER A 112 19.80 39.16 29.38
C SER A 112 21.05 39.58 28.59
N THR A 113 21.82 38.60 28.11
CA THR A 113 22.87 38.82 27.11
C THR A 113 22.22 39.21 25.77
N PRO A 114 22.74 40.20 25.02
CA PRO A 114 22.24 40.52 23.68
C PRO A 114 22.33 39.31 22.75
N VAL A 115 21.28 39.05 21.96
CA VAL A 115 21.23 37.92 21.00
C VAL A 115 22.47 37.80 20.09
N PRO A 116 23.03 38.87 19.49
CA PRO A 116 24.23 38.75 18.64
C PRO A 116 25.54 38.46 19.41
N GLN A 117 25.50 38.38 20.74
CA GLN A 117 26.65 37.99 21.58
C GLN A 117 26.50 36.56 22.15
N ARG A 118 25.42 35.84 21.80
CA ARG A 118 25.15 34.48 22.26
C ARG A 118 25.75 33.43 21.32
N THR A 119 26.33 32.38 21.91
CA THR A 119 26.77 31.17 21.19
C THR A 119 25.62 30.49 20.43
N MET A 120 25.92 29.64 19.45
CA MET A 120 24.88 28.90 18.72
C MET A 120 24.02 28.03 19.65
N LEU A 121 24.63 27.44 20.69
CA LEU A 121 23.90 26.68 21.71
C LEU A 121 22.98 27.56 22.56
N GLU A 122 23.43 28.74 23.03
CA GLU A 122 22.57 29.68 23.78
C GLU A 122 21.43 30.23 22.91
N ARG A 123 21.68 30.48 21.61
CA ARG A 123 20.62 30.87 20.66
C ARG A 123 19.60 29.73 20.45
N PHE A 124 20.05 28.49 20.28
CA PHE A 124 19.20 27.31 20.17
C PHE A 124 18.37 27.08 21.45
N MET A 125 18.98 27.13 22.63
CA MET A 125 18.29 26.97 23.91
C MET A 125 17.25 28.07 24.14
N HIS A 126 17.57 29.32 23.82
CA HIS A 126 16.62 30.42 23.88
C HIS A 126 15.44 30.23 22.90
N ALA A 127 15.72 29.86 21.65
CA ALA A 127 14.70 29.61 20.63
C ALA A 127 13.79 28.41 20.96
N THR A 128 14.26 27.45 21.75
CA THR A 128 13.48 26.25 22.13
C THR A 128 12.80 26.32 23.50
N THR A 129 13.24 27.21 24.41
CA THR A 129 12.70 27.25 25.80
C THR A 129 12.20 28.62 26.28
N VAL A 130 12.53 29.72 25.59
CA VAL A 130 12.19 31.10 26.03
C VAL A 130 11.44 31.89 24.95
N ALA A 131 11.77 31.69 23.68
CA ALA A 131 11.14 32.42 22.58
C ALA A 131 9.69 31.96 22.33
N PRO A 132 8.71 32.90 22.19
CA PRO A 132 7.35 32.54 21.83
C PRO A 132 7.32 31.89 20.44
N ASN A 133 6.53 30.83 20.28
CA ASN A 133 6.33 30.10 19.02
C ASN A 133 7.64 29.73 18.29
N TYR A 134 8.71 29.43 19.04
CA TYR A 134 10.03 29.06 18.52
C TYR A 134 10.69 30.11 17.60
N GLN A 135 10.44 31.40 17.83
CA GLN A 135 10.99 32.49 17.02
C GLN A 135 12.53 32.44 16.95
N GLY A 136 13.08 32.50 15.73
CA GLY A 136 14.52 32.41 15.44
C GLY A 136 15.08 30.99 15.32
N LEU A 137 14.28 29.95 15.59
CA LEU A 137 14.76 28.55 15.57
C LEU A 137 15.29 28.12 14.20
N LEU A 138 14.56 28.40 13.12
CA LEU A 138 14.95 27.99 11.76
C LEU A 138 16.22 28.70 11.25
N GLU A 139 16.52 29.89 11.76
CA GLU A 139 17.75 30.64 11.45
C GLU A 139 18.95 29.95 12.09
N VAL A 140 18.86 29.65 13.39
CA VAL A 140 19.89 28.92 14.15
C VAL A 140 20.12 27.51 13.58
N LEU A 141 19.05 26.81 13.20
CA LEU A 141 19.13 25.54 12.49
C LEU A 141 19.79 25.71 11.10
N GLY A 142 19.43 26.76 10.37
CA GLY A 142 19.96 27.07 9.04
C GLY A 142 21.48 27.32 9.01
N GLU A 143 22.01 27.94 10.06
CA GLU A 143 23.46 28.11 10.28
C GLU A 143 24.13 26.79 10.71
N ASP A 144 23.54 26.05 11.66
CA ASP A 144 24.09 24.78 12.15
C ASP A 144 24.17 23.67 11.09
N ASP A 145 23.34 23.75 10.03
CA ASP A 145 23.45 22.87 8.85
C ASP A 145 24.80 22.95 8.12
N LEU A 146 25.60 23.98 8.40
CA LEU A 146 26.92 24.20 7.81
C LEU A 146 28.03 24.22 8.87
N CYS A 147 27.78 24.83 10.04
CA CYS A 147 28.77 24.93 11.12
C CYS A 147 28.87 23.65 11.99
N HIS A 148 27.80 22.85 12.06
CA HIS A 148 27.69 21.60 12.81
C HIS A 148 27.94 21.68 14.33
N GLU A 149 27.94 22.88 14.93
CA GLU A 149 28.25 23.14 16.34
C GLU A 149 27.28 22.50 17.33
N LEU A 150 25.99 22.41 17.01
CA LEU A 150 24.97 21.89 17.91
C LEU A 150 25.12 20.37 18.07
N PRO A 151 25.02 19.82 19.30
CA PRO A 151 24.90 18.39 19.50
C PRO A 151 23.65 17.80 18.79
N ARG A 152 23.86 16.80 17.92
CA ARG A 152 22.79 16.11 17.17
C ARG A 152 21.63 15.62 18.05
N TYR A 153 21.89 15.22 19.29
CA TYR A 153 20.84 14.75 20.22
C TYR A 153 19.85 15.86 20.61
N LEU A 154 20.26 17.13 20.63
CA LEU A 154 19.36 18.27 20.88
C LEU A 154 18.45 18.52 19.67
N ARG A 155 19.00 18.43 18.46
CA ARG A 155 18.25 18.52 17.20
C ARG A 155 17.22 17.39 17.05
N HIS A 156 17.56 16.16 17.43
CA HIS A 156 16.62 15.04 17.44
C HIS A 156 15.61 15.13 18.59
N LYS A 157 16.02 15.55 19.80
CA LYS A 157 15.08 15.77 20.90
C LYS A 157 14.01 16.79 20.52
N LEU A 158 14.40 17.95 19.99
CA LEU A 158 13.47 18.98 19.51
C LEU A 158 12.44 18.42 18.52
N GLN A 159 12.86 17.54 17.61
CA GLN A 159 11.97 16.89 16.66
C GLN A 159 10.96 15.95 17.35
N VAL A 160 11.39 15.18 18.34
CA VAL A 160 10.50 14.31 19.16
C VAL A 160 9.56 15.15 20.04
N ASP A 161 10.06 16.23 20.66
CA ASP A 161 9.28 17.17 21.47
C ASP A 161 8.19 17.85 20.61
N LEU A 162 8.49 18.20 19.35
CA LEU A 162 7.51 18.74 18.38
C LEU A 162 6.52 17.68 17.86
N MET A 163 6.94 16.42 17.72
CA MET A 163 6.05 15.31 17.33
C MET A 163 5.06 14.94 18.44
N ALA A 164 5.46 15.09 19.70
CA ALA A 164 4.64 14.86 20.89
C ALA A 164 3.76 16.07 21.28
N ALA A 165 3.97 17.24 20.65
CA ALA A 165 3.17 18.45 20.90
C ALA A 165 1.72 18.28 20.39
N PRO A 166 0.73 18.94 21.02
CA PRO A 166 -0.64 18.90 20.54
C PRO A 166 -0.75 19.44 19.09
N PRO A 167 -1.64 18.86 18.25
CA PRO A 167 -1.74 19.22 16.85
C PRO A 167 -2.33 20.62 16.68
N HIS A 168 -1.45 21.58 16.40
CA HIS A 168 -1.77 22.92 15.97
C HIS A 168 -1.10 23.17 14.62
N THR A 169 -1.70 23.97 13.75
CA THR A 169 -1.19 24.20 12.39
C THR A 169 0.26 24.72 12.40
N THR A 170 0.61 25.52 13.41
CA THR A 170 1.97 26.03 13.64
C THR A 170 2.96 24.93 14.05
N THR A 171 2.57 23.99 14.93
CA THR A 171 3.48 22.92 15.39
C THR A 171 3.72 21.88 14.31
N GLN A 172 2.70 21.53 13.53
CA GLN A 172 2.82 20.61 12.39
C GLN A 172 3.71 21.16 11.27
N GLY A 173 3.53 22.44 10.90
CA GLY A 173 4.39 23.10 9.92
C GLY A 173 5.85 23.18 10.38
N LEU A 174 6.07 23.58 11.63
CA LEU A 174 7.41 23.67 12.22
C LEU A 174 8.10 22.31 12.34
N PHE A 175 7.36 21.25 12.71
CA PHE A 175 7.89 19.88 12.76
C PHE A 175 8.50 19.47 11.41
N PHE A 176 7.77 19.61 10.31
CA PHE A 176 8.29 19.26 8.97
C PHE A 176 9.53 20.09 8.59
N GLN A 177 9.57 21.36 8.96
CA GLN A 177 10.73 22.24 8.72
C GLN A 177 11.96 21.79 9.53
N VAL A 178 11.79 21.42 10.81
CA VAL A 178 12.86 20.85 11.64
C VAL A 178 13.34 19.50 11.09
N CYS A 179 12.44 18.64 10.61
CA CYS A 179 12.81 17.39 9.93
C CYS A 179 13.67 17.66 8.69
N CYS A 180 13.30 18.63 7.85
CA CYS A 180 14.10 19.03 6.69
C CYS A 180 15.51 19.49 7.09
N HIS A 181 15.64 20.35 8.10
CA HIS A 181 16.94 20.78 8.62
C HIS A 181 17.78 19.60 9.15
N ASN A 182 17.19 18.70 9.94
CA ASN A 182 17.88 17.53 10.51
C ASN A 182 18.35 16.54 9.43
N VAL A 183 17.56 16.38 8.35
CA VAL A 183 17.92 15.58 7.18
C VAL A 183 19.01 16.26 6.35
N VAL A 184 18.88 17.55 6.05
CA VAL A 184 19.90 18.33 5.32
C VAL A 184 21.25 18.28 6.06
N ARG A 185 21.28 18.55 7.37
CA ARG A 185 22.51 18.40 8.18
C ARG A 185 23.09 16.98 8.08
N SER A 186 22.25 15.94 8.07
CA SER A 186 22.72 14.56 7.97
C SER A 186 23.33 14.24 6.61
N VAL A 187 22.74 14.73 5.52
CA VAL A 187 23.28 14.64 4.15
C VAL A 187 24.58 15.43 4.00
N LEU A 188 24.67 16.64 4.58
CA LEU A 188 25.87 17.51 4.49
C LEU A 188 27.04 17.05 5.36
N GLU A 189 26.78 16.24 6.40
CA GLU A 189 27.79 15.45 7.13
C GLU A 189 28.09 14.07 6.48
N GLY A 190 27.44 13.71 5.36
CA GLY A 190 27.65 12.42 4.68
C GLY A 190 27.17 11.20 5.49
N ARG A 191 26.11 11.35 6.30
CA ARG A 191 25.55 10.28 7.14
C ARG A 191 24.15 9.86 6.70
N VAL A 192 23.73 8.69 7.20
CA VAL A 192 22.35 8.19 7.10
C VAL A 192 21.38 9.23 7.68
N TRP A 193 20.35 9.55 6.91
CA TRP A 193 19.23 10.42 7.27
C TRP A 193 18.02 9.57 7.70
N GLU A 194 16.96 10.21 8.19
CA GLU A 194 15.85 9.52 8.86
C GLU A 194 14.91 8.77 7.88
N PRO A 195 14.71 7.44 8.02
CA PRO A 195 13.88 6.67 7.07
C PRO A 195 12.40 7.06 7.01
N SER A 196 11.87 7.78 8.01
CA SER A 196 10.48 8.28 8.03
C SER A 196 10.26 9.50 7.12
N PHE A 197 11.34 10.22 6.77
CA PHE A 197 11.28 11.50 6.06
C PHE A 197 10.52 11.47 4.71
N PRO A 198 10.58 10.41 3.88
CA PRO A 198 9.82 10.36 2.63
C PRO A 198 8.31 10.36 2.89
N GLY A 199 7.84 9.67 3.94
CA GLY A 199 6.45 9.71 4.36
C GLY A 199 6.02 11.12 4.80
N HIS A 200 6.85 11.79 5.61
CA HIS A 200 6.64 13.19 5.98
C HIS A 200 6.60 14.12 4.75
N LEU A 201 7.44 13.87 3.73
CA LEU A 201 7.49 14.63 2.49
C LEU A 201 6.25 14.40 1.60
N VAL A 202 5.76 13.16 1.48
CA VAL A 202 4.49 12.85 0.79
C VAL A 202 3.33 13.56 1.50
N THR A 203 3.27 13.53 2.84
CA THR A 203 2.25 14.25 3.63
C THR A 203 2.31 15.77 3.43
N ALA A 204 3.51 16.35 3.32
CA ALA A 204 3.69 17.78 3.05
C ALA A 204 3.54 18.17 1.56
N GLY A 205 3.54 17.18 0.67
CA GLY A 205 3.34 17.31 -0.77
C GLY A 205 4.27 18.31 -1.46
N LYS A 206 3.74 18.94 -2.51
CA LYS A 206 4.48 19.91 -3.35
C LYS A 206 5.04 21.10 -2.56
N GLN A 207 4.38 21.53 -1.49
CA GLN A 207 4.88 22.64 -0.65
C GLN A 207 6.05 22.20 0.23
N GLY A 208 6.00 20.98 0.78
CA GLY A 208 7.14 20.38 1.49
C GLY A 208 8.36 20.19 0.59
N ALA A 209 8.15 19.71 -0.64
CA ALA A 209 9.21 19.57 -1.64
C ALA A 209 9.84 20.92 -2.01
N LEU A 210 9.02 21.97 -2.23
CA LEU A 210 9.51 23.33 -2.48
C LEU A 210 10.36 23.86 -1.32
N TYR A 211 9.95 23.65 -0.06
CA TYR A 211 10.72 24.08 1.11
C TYR A 211 12.08 23.37 1.21
N LEU A 212 12.12 22.04 1.04
CA LEU A 212 13.35 21.25 1.04
C LEU A 212 14.34 21.72 -0.03
N LEU A 213 13.84 21.95 -1.25
CA LEU A 213 14.65 22.41 -2.38
C LEU A 213 15.15 23.85 -2.20
N GLN A 214 14.34 24.74 -1.63
CA GLN A 214 14.78 26.09 -1.26
C GLN A 214 15.89 26.05 -0.20
N LEU A 215 15.74 25.22 0.84
CA LEU A 215 16.72 25.05 1.92
C LEU A 215 18.07 24.51 1.40
N LEU A 216 18.03 23.54 0.48
CA LEU A 216 19.22 23.01 -0.20
C LEU A 216 19.84 24.05 -1.16
N SER A 217 19.02 24.70 -1.99
CA SER A 217 19.48 25.69 -2.97
C SER A 217 20.12 26.92 -2.32
N ALA A 218 19.66 27.34 -1.13
CA ALA A 218 20.24 28.45 -0.39
C ALA A 218 21.66 28.15 0.15
N LYS A 219 21.98 26.88 0.40
CA LYS A 219 23.30 26.43 0.88
C LYS A 219 24.26 26.07 -0.24
N LEU A 220 23.76 25.71 -1.43
CA LEU A 220 24.51 25.06 -2.52
C LEU A 220 25.81 25.79 -2.92
N SER A 221 25.81 27.12 -2.90
CA SER A 221 26.99 27.96 -3.21
C SER A 221 28.15 27.74 -2.22
N GLN A 222 27.83 27.42 -0.96
CA GLN A 222 28.77 27.21 0.14
C GLN A 222 29.25 25.75 0.24
N LEU A 223 28.60 24.82 -0.47
CA LEU A 223 28.92 23.39 -0.41
C LEU A 223 30.13 23.03 -1.27
N GLY A 224 31.02 22.19 -0.72
CA GLY A 224 32.12 21.56 -1.46
C GLY A 224 31.64 20.50 -2.46
N SER A 225 32.52 20.08 -3.38
CA SER A 225 32.20 19.10 -4.44
C SER A 225 31.63 17.78 -3.89
N GLN A 226 32.21 17.24 -2.82
CA GLN A 226 31.74 16.02 -2.16
C GLN A 226 30.34 16.18 -1.56
N GLN A 227 30.04 17.33 -0.94
CA GLN A 227 28.71 17.62 -0.40
C GLN A 227 27.66 17.80 -1.50
N ARG A 228 28.03 18.39 -2.64
CA ARG A 228 27.15 18.47 -3.82
C ARG A 228 26.82 17.08 -4.38
N ALA A 229 27.79 16.16 -4.39
CA ALA A 229 27.55 14.76 -4.75
C ALA A 229 26.61 14.06 -3.76
N TRP A 230 26.76 14.30 -2.45
CA TRP A 230 25.81 13.79 -1.45
C TRP A 230 24.39 14.36 -1.60
N VAL A 231 24.25 15.64 -1.97
CA VAL A 231 22.94 16.27 -2.24
C VAL A 231 22.29 15.69 -3.51
N HIS A 232 23.07 15.44 -4.58
CA HIS A 232 22.60 14.72 -5.76
C HIS A 232 22.11 13.32 -5.38
N GLU A 233 22.94 12.52 -4.71
CA GLU A 233 22.63 11.13 -4.34
C GLU A 233 21.41 11.03 -3.42
N PHE A 234 21.28 11.97 -2.46
CA PHE A 234 20.11 12.09 -1.60
C PHE A 234 18.83 12.33 -2.40
N LEU A 235 18.85 13.28 -3.35
CA LEU A 235 17.68 13.60 -4.17
C LEU A 235 17.29 12.47 -5.13
N VAL A 236 18.27 11.73 -5.68
CA VAL A 236 18.01 10.50 -6.45
C VAL A 236 17.38 9.43 -5.55
N THR A 237 17.98 9.13 -4.40
CA THR A 237 17.48 8.11 -3.45
C THR A 237 16.07 8.44 -2.94
N LEU A 238 15.80 9.72 -2.68
CA LEU A 238 14.51 10.24 -2.24
C LEU A 238 13.43 10.09 -3.32
N ASN A 239 13.80 10.19 -4.60
CA ASN A 239 12.89 10.00 -5.73
C ASN A 239 12.48 8.53 -5.96
N LEU A 240 13.24 7.56 -5.45
CA LEU A 240 12.90 6.13 -5.51
C LEU A 240 11.77 5.74 -4.55
N GLN A 241 11.25 6.68 -3.76
CA GLN A 241 10.18 6.44 -2.78
C GLN A 241 8.80 6.69 -3.41
N GLU A 242 7.86 5.80 -3.13
CA GLU A 242 6.50 5.85 -3.68
C GLU A 242 5.80 7.18 -3.34
N GLY A 243 5.08 7.74 -4.32
CA GLY A 243 4.41 9.04 -4.19
C GLY A 243 5.32 10.28 -4.22
N VAL A 244 6.64 10.15 -4.06
CA VAL A 244 7.54 11.33 -3.96
C VAL A 244 7.81 12.00 -5.30
N SER A 245 8.05 11.23 -6.38
CA SER A 245 8.49 11.77 -7.69
C SER A 245 7.59 12.90 -8.21
N GLY A 246 6.27 12.71 -8.24
CA GLY A 246 5.30 13.72 -8.70
C GLY A 246 5.27 15.01 -7.87
N ALA A 247 5.71 14.97 -6.60
CA ALA A 247 5.87 16.16 -5.76
C ALA A 247 7.26 16.79 -5.87
N LEU A 248 8.32 16.01 -6.13
CA LEU A 248 9.72 16.42 -6.05
C LEU A 248 10.31 16.90 -7.39
N VAL A 249 10.11 16.16 -8.48
CA VAL A 249 10.81 16.44 -9.75
C VAL A 249 10.36 17.74 -10.44
N PRO A 250 9.06 18.12 -10.50
CA PRO A 250 8.66 19.38 -11.11
C PRO A 250 9.25 20.61 -10.40
N PRO A 251 9.23 20.72 -9.05
CA PRO A 251 9.97 21.75 -8.34
C PRO A 251 11.49 21.69 -8.51
N LEU A 252 12.09 20.49 -8.61
CA LEU A 252 13.54 20.33 -8.80
C LEU A 252 13.99 20.88 -10.16
N MET A 253 13.28 20.56 -11.25
CA MET A 253 13.56 21.12 -12.58
C MET A 253 13.44 22.66 -12.62
N ALA A 254 12.50 23.23 -11.86
CA ALA A 254 12.34 24.68 -11.76
C ALA A 254 13.44 25.37 -10.91
N THR A 255 14.14 24.61 -10.05
CA THR A 255 15.13 25.17 -9.10
C THR A 255 16.53 25.15 -9.74
N ALA A 256 16.79 26.12 -10.62
CA ALA A 256 17.98 26.16 -11.48
C ALA A 256 19.34 25.84 -10.82
N PRO A 257 19.65 26.28 -9.57
CA PRO A 257 20.90 25.88 -8.92
C PRO A 257 20.98 24.38 -8.65
N LEU A 258 19.91 23.74 -8.17
CA LEU A 258 19.88 22.30 -7.91
C LEU A 258 19.72 21.49 -9.21
N ALA A 259 18.97 21.99 -10.19
CA ALA A 259 18.90 21.38 -11.52
C ALA A 259 20.29 21.25 -12.16
N SER A 260 21.22 22.18 -11.88
CA SER A 260 22.62 22.11 -12.38
C SER A 260 23.45 20.93 -11.83
N LEU A 261 22.96 20.18 -10.83
CA LEU A 261 23.60 18.96 -10.32
C LEU A 261 23.33 17.73 -11.20
N PHE A 262 22.34 17.77 -12.08
CA PHE A 262 21.84 16.63 -12.84
C PHE A 262 22.04 16.84 -14.35
N SER A 263 22.24 15.76 -15.10
CA SER A 263 22.07 15.81 -16.55
C SER A 263 20.58 15.88 -16.92
N HIS A 264 20.28 16.44 -18.10
CA HIS A 264 18.90 16.50 -18.59
C HIS A 264 18.25 15.11 -18.71
N GLN A 265 19.02 14.09 -19.07
CA GLN A 265 18.55 12.71 -19.18
C GLN A 265 18.17 12.13 -17.81
N GLN A 266 19.03 12.27 -16.78
CA GLN A 266 18.70 11.82 -15.42
C GLN A 266 17.43 12.47 -14.86
N MET A 267 17.17 13.74 -15.20
CA MET A 267 15.95 14.43 -14.79
C MET A 267 14.67 13.88 -15.46
N LEU A 268 14.80 13.30 -16.67
CA LEU A 268 13.71 12.57 -17.34
C LEU A 268 13.55 11.16 -16.75
N ASP A 269 14.65 10.45 -16.51
CA ASP A 269 14.66 9.13 -15.87
C ASP A 269 14.02 9.18 -14.46
N MET A 270 14.15 10.31 -13.74
CA MET A 270 13.49 10.54 -12.45
C MET A 270 11.97 10.78 -12.54
N TRP A 271 11.42 11.07 -13.74
CA TRP A 271 10.02 11.43 -13.99
C TRP A 271 9.26 10.36 -14.82
N GLN A 272 9.59 9.07 -14.64
CA GLN A 272 8.96 7.99 -15.39
C GLN A 272 7.44 7.84 -15.15
N GLY A 273 6.91 8.28 -14.00
CA GLY A 273 5.48 8.19 -13.65
C GLY A 273 4.52 9.08 -14.48
N VAL A 274 5.01 9.89 -15.42
CA VAL A 274 4.18 10.62 -16.40
C VAL A 274 4.45 10.14 -17.83
N GLU A 275 5.52 9.37 -18.05
CA GLU A 275 5.75 8.74 -19.34
C GLU A 275 4.77 7.61 -19.60
N GLU A 276 4.35 6.78 -18.64
CA GLU A 276 3.39 5.70 -18.94
C GLU A 276 2.04 6.22 -19.46
N GLU A 277 1.49 7.29 -18.88
CA GLU A 277 0.22 7.87 -19.35
C GLU A 277 0.37 8.55 -20.72
N ASN A 278 1.50 9.22 -20.97
CA ASN A 278 1.78 9.87 -22.25
C ASN A 278 2.20 8.88 -23.33
N GLN A 279 2.97 7.84 -23.02
CA GLN A 279 3.29 6.73 -23.94
C GLN A 279 2.03 5.92 -24.23
N ALA A 280 1.11 5.71 -23.28
CA ALA A 280 -0.20 5.13 -23.57
C ALA A 280 -1.03 6.01 -24.52
N LYS A 281 -1.04 7.34 -24.33
CA LYS A 281 -1.66 8.29 -25.28
C LYS A 281 -0.98 8.27 -26.66
N ILE A 282 0.34 8.25 -26.71
CA ILE A 282 1.13 8.23 -27.96
C ILE A 282 1.00 6.89 -28.67
N MET A 283 0.94 5.75 -27.96
CA MET A 283 0.66 4.44 -28.57
C MET A 283 -0.77 4.35 -29.10
N ARG A 284 -1.78 4.90 -28.39
CA ARG A 284 -3.15 5.02 -28.92
C ARG A 284 -3.16 5.86 -30.20
N GLN A 285 -2.52 7.03 -30.19
CA GLN A 285 -2.35 7.88 -31.38
C GLN A 285 -1.52 7.21 -32.49
N ALA A 286 -0.58 6.33 -32.16
CA ALA A 286 0.22 5.57 -33.12
C ALA A 286 -0.57 4.42 -33.77
N MET A 287 -1.54 3.83 -33.05
CA MET A 287 -2.49 2.87 -33.61
C MET A 287 -3.56 3.57 -34.46
N ASP A 288 -3.94 4.80 -34.11
CA ASP A 288 -4.75 5.72 -34.92
C ASP A 288 -3.98 6.38 -36.08
N VAL A 289 -2.76 5.92 -36.43
CA VAL A 289 -2.05 6.37 -37.64
C VAL A 289 -2.78 5.83 -38.88
N ASN A 290 -3.77 6.61 -39.29
CA ASN A 290 -4.49 6.50 -40.53
C ASN A 290 -3.49 6.40 -41.70
N TYR A 291 -3.38 5.22 -42.31
CA TYR A 291 -2.62 5.02 -43.54
C TYR A 291 -3.26 5.86 -44.64
N GLY A 292 -2.66 7.03 -44.91
CA GLY A 292 -3.08 7.98 -45.94
C GLY A 292 -2.88 7.43 -47.35
N VAL A 293 -3.67 6.42 -47.72
CA VAL A 293 -3.78 5.94 -49.09
C VAL A 293 -4.62 6.95 -49.87
N GLU A 294 -3.94 7.87 -50.55
CA GLU A 294 -4.57 8.74 -51.56
C GLU A 294 -4.97 7.91 -52.79
N GLY A 295 -6.03 7.12 -52.65
CA GLY A 295 -6.58 6.25 -53.68
C GLY A 295 -8.04 5.91 -53.36
N GLY A 296 -8.94 6.21 -54.29
CA GLY A 296 -10.36 5.89 -54.14
C GLY A 296 -10.62 4.43 -54.47
N ASP A 297 -11.08 3.68 -53.47
CA ASP A 297 -11.68 2.34 -53.61
C ASP A 297 -12.56 2.12 -52.37
N ASP A 298 -13.77 1.58 -52.54
CA ASP A 298 -14.76 1.41 -51.45
C ASP A 298 -14.25 0.48 -50.34
N ALA A 299 -13.26 -0.37 -50.65
CA ALA A 299 -12.54 -1.19 -49.68
C ALA A 299 -11.83 -0.36 -48.59
N SER A 300 -11.29 0.82 -48.90
CA SER A 300 -10.64 1.66 -47.87
C SER A 300 -11.65 2.25 -46.89
N LEU A 301 -12.86 2.56 -47.37
CA LEU A 301 -13.96 3.07 -46.57
C LEU A 301 -14.58 1.98 -45.69
N VAL A 302 -14.76 0.76 -46.20
CA VAL A 302 -15.15 -0.40 -45.39
C VAL A 302 -14.10 -0.68 -44.31
N TRP A 303 -12.81 -0.59 -44.65
CA TRP A 303 -11.73 -0.74 -43.67
C TRP A 303 -11.78 0.35 -42.58
N GLU A 304 -12.00 1.62 -42.95
CA GLU A 304 -12.16 2.76 -42.02
C GLU A 304 -13.33 2.52 -41.04
N VAL A 305 -14.50 2.08 -41.52
CA VAL A 305 -15.67 1.80 -40.66
C VAL A 305 -15.44 0.58 -39.75
N ILE A 306 -14.73 -0.46 -40.22
CA ILE A 306 -14.46 -1.66 -39.41
C ILE A 306 -13.40 -1.42 -38.33
N HIS A 307 -12.31 -0.70 -38.62
CA HIS A 307 -11.16 -0.60 -37.70
C HIS A 307 -11.18 0.63 -36.81
N SER A 308 -11.93 1.69 -37.16
CA SER A 308 -12.05 2.88 -36.31
C SER A 308 -12.87 2.58 -35.04
N HIS A 309 -12.47 3.19 -33.93
CA HIS A 309 -13.17 3.15 -32.64
C HIS A 309 -13.47 4.54 -32.06
N GLU A 310 -12.85 5.61 -32.59
CA GLU A 310 -13.19 6.99 -32.22
C GLU A 310 -14.59 7.37 -32.75
N PRO A 311 -15.49 7.94 -31.92
CA PRO A 311 -16.82 8.37 -32.37
C PRO A 311 -16.83 9.38 -33.52
N VAL A 312 -15.80 10.23 -33.65
CA VAL A 312 -15.74 11.31 -34.65
C VAL A 312 -15.30 10.77 -36.01
N ALA A 313 -14.22 9.98 -36.07
CA ALA A 313 -13.82 9.23 -37.24
C ALA A 313 -14.94 8.29 -37.72
N LEU A 314 -15.58 7.52 -36.83
CA LEU A 314 -16.74 6.69 -37.19
C LEU A 314 -17.91 7.52 -37.74
N ARG A 315 -18.24 8.69 -37.15
CA ARG A 315 -19.30 9.55 -37.71
C ARG A 315 -18.94 10.02 -39.12
N ARG A 316 -17.67 10.31 -39.41
CA ARG A 316 -17.18 10.67 -40.76
C ARG A 316 -17.29 9.49 -41.73
N ALA A 317 -16.78 8.32 -41.36
CA ALA A 317 -16.75 7.12 -42.19
C ALA A 317 -18.17 6.61 -42.53
N VAL A 318 -19.06 6.53 -41.54
CA VAL A 318 -20.47 6.15 -41.77
C VAL A 318 -21.18 7.20 -42.65
N THR A 319 -20.90 8.49 -42.50
CA THR A 319 -21.47 9.52 -43.40
C THR A 319 -21.04 9.28 -44.86
N ARG A 320 -19.75 9.03 -45.11
CA ARG A 320 -19.24 8.66 -46.44
C ARG A 320 -19.91 7.39 -46.99
N TYR A 321 -20.07 6.35 -46.15
CA TYR A 321 -20.71 5.10 -46.55
C TYR A 321 -22.18 5.31 -46.96
N THR A 322 -22.94 6.09 -46.19
CA THR A 322 -24.35 6.39 -46.55
C THR A 322 -24.49 7.20 -47.85
N ALA A 323 -23.50 8.04 -48.18
CA ALA A 323 -23.47 8.75 -49.46
C ALA A 323 -23.17 7.81 -50.64
N ALA A 324 -22.22 6.87 -50.49
CA ALA A 324 -21.96 5.82 -51.48
C ALA A 324 -23.18 4.89 -51.67
N LEU A 325 -23.91 4.59 -50.59
CA LEU A 325 -25.12 3.77 -50.62
C LEU A 325 -26.27 4.47 -51.35
N GLN A 326 -26.42 5.79 -51.20
CA GLN A 326 -27.34 6.61 -52.02
C GLN A 326 -26.96 6.63 -53.51
N GLN A 327 -25.66 6.49 -53.82
CA GLN A 327 -25.14 6.44 -55.20
C GLN A 327 -25.05 5.02 -55.80
N GLN A 328 -25.56 4.00 -55.09
CA GLN A 328 -25.50 2.58 -55.47
C GLN A 328 -24.06 2.03 -55.66
N GLN A 329 -23.08 2.62 -54.97
CA GLN A 329 -21.67 2.20 -54.97
C GLN A 329 -21.31 1.33 -53.75
N ALA A 330 -22.09 1.41 -52.66
CA ALA A 330 -21.82 0.61 -51.46
C ALA A 330 -22.02 -0.90 -51.69
N PRO A 331 -21.14 -1.77 -51.13
CA PRO A 331 -21.19 -3.22 -51.36
C PRO A 331 -22.36 -3.95 -50.67
N TYR A 332 -22.94 -3.39 -49.60
CA TYR A 332 -24.04 -4.01 -48.83
C TYR A 332 -25.16 -3.02 -48.52
N THR A 333 -26.39 -3.55 -48.43
CA THR A 333 -27.63 -2.76 -48.22
C THR A 333 -27.91 -2.35 -46.77
N ASP A 334 -27.46 -3.13 -45.79
CA ASP A 334 -27.31 -2.65 -44.41
C ASP A 334 -25.81 -2.47 -44.11
N ILE A 335 -25.48 -1.53 -43.23
CA ILE A 335 -24.09 -1.30 -42.81
C ILE A 335 -23.61 -2.39 -41.84
N LEU A 336 -24.53 -3.14 -41.25
CA LEU A 336 -24.24 -4.23 -40.32
C LEU A 336 -23.73 -5.49 -41.03
N ASP A 337 -24.06 -5.68 -42.30
CA ASP A 337 -23.59 -6.79 -43.12
C ASP A 337 -22.07 -6.70 -43.45
N LEU A 338 -21.39 -5.61 -43.04
CA LEU A 338 -19.94 -5.44 -43.17
C LEU A 338 -19.12 -6.31 -42.20
N ASN A 339 -19.71 -6.83 -41.11
CA ASN A 339 -19.00 -7.66 -40.14
C ASN A 339 -19.95 -8.60 -39.40
N ASP A 340 -19.84 -9.91 -39.66
CA ASP A 340 -20.66 -10.98 -39.05
C ASP A 340 -20.63 -10.99 -37.50
N LYS A 341 -19.65 -10.32 -36.86
CA LYS A 341 -19.53 -10.21 -35.40
C LYS A 341 -20.38 -9.10 -34.77
N TRP A 342 -20.96 -8.20 -35.56
CA TRP A 342 -21.69 -7.03 -35.06
C TRP A 342 -23.11 -7.36 -34.60
N ASP A 343 -23.22 -7.85 -33.36
CA ASP A 343 -24.52 -8.08 -32.72
C ASP A 343 -25.11 -6.80 -32.09
N ILE A 344 -26.40 -6.55 -32.38
CA ILE A 344 -27.19 -5.50 -31.73
C ILE A 344 -28.30 -6.17 -30.91
N PRO A 345 -28.46 -5.85 -29.61
CA PRO A 345 -29.51 -6.39 -28.76
C PRO A 345 -30.89 -6.33 -29.41
N VAL A 346 -31.59 -7.47 -29.45
CA VAL A 346 -32.85 -7.65 -30.20
C VAL A 346 -33.91 -6.56 -29.93
N PRO A 347 -34.11 -6.03 -28.69
CA PRO A 347 -35.04 -4.92 -28.45
C PRO A 347 -34.65 -3.61 -29.16
N ILE A 348 -33.35 -3.30 -29.21
CA ILE A 348 -32.81 -2.13 -29.92
C ILE A 348 -32.98 -2.35 -31.42
N ARG A 349 -32.61 -3.52 -31.95
CA ARG A 349 -32.75 -3.87 -33.39
C ARG A 349 -34.20 -3.76 -33.88
N LYS A 350 -35.17 -4.21 -33.08
CA LYS A 350 -36.62 -4.10 -33.35
C LYS A 350 -37.20 -2.69 -33.22
N THR A 351 -36.46 -1.76 -32.63
CA THR A 351 -36.85 -0.34 -32.52
C THR A 351 -36.21 0.45 -33.66
N LEU A 352 -34.92 0.23 -33.93
CA LEU A 352 -34.19 0.77 -35.08
C LEU A 352 -34.84 0.39 -36.43
N SER A 353 -35.35 -0.83 -36.59
CA SER A 353 -35.95 -1.27 -37.85
C SER A 353 -37.18 -0.47 -38.28
N LYS A 354 -37.88 0.18 -37.34
CA LYS A 354 -39.04 1.05 -37.57
C LYS A 354 -38.68 2.50 -37.90
N ILE A 355 -37.48 2.93 -37.51
CA ILE A 355 -36.97 4.27 -37.85
C ILE A 355 -36.56 4.23 -39.33
N PRO A 356 -36.87 5.28 -40.14
CA PRO A 356 -36.45 5.33 -41.54
C PRO A 356 -34.93 5.14 -41.69
N SER A 357 -34.50 4.71 -42.88
CA SER A 357 -33.09 4.45 -43.22
C SER A 357 -32.29 5.75 -43.39
N THR A 358 -32.13 6.51 -42.29
CA THR A 358 -31.39 7.76 -42.22
C THR A 358 -29.95 7.54 -41.77
N LEU A 359 -29.09 8.54 -41.99
CA LEU A 359 -27.72 8.57 -41.45
C LEU A 359 -27.70 8.28 -39.93
N HIS A 360 -28.63 8.84 -39.16
CA HIS A 360 -28.69 8.64 -37.71
C HIS A 360 -29.00 7.18 -37.35
N ARG A 361 -29.87 6.49 -38.09
CA ARG A 361 -30.11 5.05 -37.89
C ARG A 361 -28.83 4.23 -38.11
N PHE A 362 -28.08 4.49 -39.19
CA PHE A 362 -26.83 3.79 -39.46
C PHE A 362 -25.74 4.11 -38.41
N LEU A 363 -25.63 5.37 -37.97
CA LEU A 363 -24.73 5.77 -36.88
C LEU A 363 -25.03 5.04 -35.58
N ILE A 364 -26.30 5.03 -35.14
CA ILE A 364 -26.70 4.35 -33.89
C ILE A 364 -26.47 2.84 -34.01
N SER A 365 -26.76 2.22 -35.17
CA SER A 365 -26.46 0.81 -35.42
C SER A 365 -24.96 0.49 -35.23
N VAL A 366 -24.07 1.22 -35.89
CA VAL A 366 -22.62 0.98 -35.80
C VAL A 366 -22.07 1.27 -34.39
N PHE A 367 -22.49 2.36 -33.76
CA PHE A 367 -22.05 2.70 -32.39
C PHE A 367 -22.50 1.66 -31.36
N VAL A 368 -23.72 1.10 -31.47
CA VAL A 368 -24.19 0.03 -30.58
C VAL A 368 -23.47 -1.29 -30.85
N ALA A 369 -23.28 -1.67 -32.11
CA ALA A 369 -22.55 -2.89 -32.46
C ALA A 369 -21.09 -2.84 -31.97
N LYS A 370 -20.38 -1.75 -32.23
CA LYS A 370 -19.00 -1.56 -31.76
C LYS A 370 -18.89 -1.41 -30.25
N SER A 371 -19.89 -0.86 -29.56
CA SER A 371 -19.86 -0.86 -28.09
C SER A 371 -20.03 -2.27 -27.51
N GLN A 372 -20.78 -3.17 -28.16
CA GLN A 372 -20.82 -4.60 -27.76
C GLN A 372 -19.47 -5.29 -28.05
N GLU A 373 -18.85 -5.03 -29.19
CA GLU A 373 -17.52 -5.55 -29.56
C GLU A 373 -16.45 -5.12 -28.53
N LEU A 374 -16.44 -3.83 -28.14
CA LEU A 374 -15.55 -3.30 -27.11
C LEU A 374 -15.90 -3.77 -25.68
N LEU A 375 -17.17 -4.09 -25.40
CA LEU A 375 -17.57 -4.71 -24.12
C LEU A 375 -16.95 -6.11 -23.99
N GLN A 376 -16.97 -6.90 -25.08
CA GLN A 376 -16.35 -8.23 -25.12
C GLN A 376 -14.82 -8.17 -25.00
N SER A 377 -14.18 -7.14 -25.57
CA SER A 377 -12.73 -6.89 -25.40
C SER A 377 -12.35 -6.26 -24.04
N LYS A 378 -13.35 -5.87 -23.23
CA LYS A 378 -13.21 -5.14 -21.95
C LYS A 378 -12.65 -3.72 -22.08
N SER A 379 -12.76 -3.09 -23.26
CA SER A 379 -12.46 -1.65 -23.40
C SER A 379 -13.64 -0.80 -22.92
N TRP A 380 -13.78 -0.70 -21.60
CA TRP A 380 -14.97 -0.12 -20.96
C TRP A 380 -15.19 1.37 -21.25
N VAL A 381 -14.11 2.14 -21.45
CA VAL A 381 -14.20 3.60 -21.65
C VAL A 381 -14.72 3.89 -23.05
N GLU A 382 -14.02 3.39 -24.06
CA GLU A 382 -14.38 3.55 -25.48
C GLU A 382 -15.77 2.98 -25.79
N SER A 383 -16.14 1.85 -25.15
CA SER A 383 -17.48 1.27 -25.23
C SER A 383 -18.58 2.24 -24.72
N CYS A 384 -18.32 2.95 -23.60
CA CYS A 384 -19.25 3.95 -23.08
C CYS A 384 -19.26 5.25 -23.91
N ASP A 385 -18.12 5.68 -24.43
CA ASP A 385 -18.01 6.87 -25.31
C ASP A 385 -18.81 6.69 -26.62
N LEU A 386 -18.78 5.48 -27.20
CA LEU A 386 -19.64 5.13 -28.34
C LEU A 386 -21.13 5.13 -27.96
N LEU A 387 -21.50 4.70 -26.75
CA LEU A 387 -22.89 4.77 -26.30
C LEU A 387 -23.37 6.20 -26.03
N ASP A 388 -22.50 7.10 -25.56
CA ASP A 388 -22.83 8.54 -25.50
C ASP A 388 -22.96 9.17 -26.89
N ALA A 389 -22.13 8.76 -27.85
CA ALA A 389 -22.29 9.17 -29.25
C ALA A 389 -23.60 8.63 -29.87
N ALA A 390 -24.02 7.42 -29.50
CA ALA A 390 -25.31 6.84 -29.88
C ALA A 390 -26.50 7.56 -29.24
N LEU A 391 -26.42 7.87 -27.94
CA LEU A 391 -27.44 8.65 -27.22
C LEU A 391 -27.61 10.05 -27.83
N LYS A 392 -26.49 10.74 -28.13
CA LYS A 392 -26.50 12.03 -28.82
C LYS A 392 -27.13 11.93 -30.22
N ALA A 393 -26.73 10.94 -31.01
CA ALA A 393 -27.31 10.69 -32.33
C ALA A 393 -28.80 10.32 -32.28
N CYS A 394 -29.26 9.72 -31.18
CA CYS A 394 -30.68 9.40 -30.94
C CYS A 394 -31.48 10.63 -30.48
N GLY A 395 -30.88 11.55 -29.73
CA GLY A 395 -31.49 12.85 -29.40
C GLY A 395 -31.76 13.69 -30.64
N GLU A 396 -30.78 13.76 -31.55
CA GLU A 396 -30.90 14.41 -32.88
C GLU A 396 -32.09 13.87 -33.71
N VAL A 397 -32.54 12.62 -33.48
CA VAL A 397 -33.74 12.02 -34.12
C VAL A 397 -35.02 12.30 -33.34
N ALA A 398 -34.96 12.26 -32.00
CA ALA A 398 -36.14 12.39 -31.14
C ALA A 398 -36.75 13.80 -31.14
N GLU A 399 -35.97 14.84 -31.46
CA GLU A 399 -36.47 16.21 -31.61
C GLU A 399 -37.18 16.47 -32.95
N GLY A 400 -36.90 15.66 -33.98
CA GLY A 400 -37.37 15.89 -35.35
C GLY A 400 -38.66 15.16 -35.75
N GLU A 401 -38.91 13.95 -35.24
CA GLU A 401 -39.96 13.06 -35.77
C GLU A 401 -40.89 12.47 -34.69
N ARG A 402 -42.18 12.32 -35.01
CA ARG A 402 -43.14 11.53 -34.22
C ARG A 402 -42.91 10.03 -34.42
N GLY A 403 -41.86 9.48 -33.81
CA GLY A 403 -41.48 8.07 -33.93
C GLY A 403 -41.05 7.41 -32.63
N ASP A 404 -40.56 6.18 -32.72
CA ASP A 404 -40.04 5.36 -31.60
C ASP A 404 -38.69 5.89 -31.01
N GLY A 405 -38.32 7.14 -31.29
CA GLY A 405 -37.06 7.77 -30.85
C GLY A 405 -36.89 7.86 -29.33
N PRO A 406 -37.87 8.36 -28.55
CA PRO A 406 -37.78 8.38 -27.08
C PRO A 406 -37.67 6.98 -26.46
N ARG A 407 -38.29 5.97 -27.08
CA ARG A 407 -38.15 4.56 -26.70
C ARG A 407 -36.74 4.06 -26.96
N LEU A 408 -36.17 4.35 -28.14
CA LEU A 408 -34.79 3.99 -28.48
C LEU A 408 -33.80 4.63 -27.51
N TYR A 409 -33.96 5.93 -27.23
CA TYR A 409 -33.13 6.65 -26.26
C TYR A 409 -33.12 5.95 -24.89
N LYS A 410 -34.30 5.57 -24.36
CA LYS A 410 -34.40 4.85 -23.08
C LYS A 410 -33.73 3.47 -23.11
N LEU A 411 -33.85 2.73 -24.21
CA LEU A 411 -33.17 1.44 -24.40
C LEU A 411 -31.63 1.61 -24.46
N LEU A 412 -31.13 2.69 -25.07
CA LEU A 412 -29.71 3.03 -25.10
C LEU A 412 -29.19 3.45 -23.70
N THR A 413 -29.96 4.22 -22.94
CA THR A 413 -29.59 4.60 -21.55
C THR A 413 -29.44 3.36 -20.68
N TRP A 414 -30.36 2.38 -20.77
CA TRP A 414 -30.23 1.12 -20.05
C TRP A 414 -29.06 0.25 -20.52
N LEU A 415 -28.72 0.30 -21.82
CA LEU A 415 -27.51 -0.36 -22.32
C LEU A 415 -26.25 0.28 -21.72
N LYS A 416 -26.17 1.61 -21.68
CA LYS A 416 -25.05 2.33 -21.04
C LYS A 416 -24.94 2.02 -19.55
N LEU A 417 -26.07 2.00 -18.82
CA LEU A 417 -26.12 1.56 -17.42
C LEU A 417 -25.57 0.13 -17.28
N SER A 418 -25.94 -0.80 -18.17
CA SER A 418 -25.42 -2.16 -18.12
C SER A 418 -23.90 -2.27 -18.39
N HIS A 419 -23.35 -1.42 -19.26
CA HIS A 419 -21.89 -1.34 -19.49
C HIS A 419 -21.15 -0.72 -18.29
N ASN A 420 -21.71 0.31 -17.66
CA ASN A 420 -21.17 0.91 -16.43
C ASN A 420 -21.18 -0.09 -15.26
N ILE A 421 -22.23 -0.91 -15.15
CA ILE A 421 -22.32 -1.98 -14.14
C ILE A 421 -21.26 -3.06 -14.42
N ASP A 422 -21.13 -3.55 -15.65
CA ASP A 422 -20.13 -4.57 -16.00
C ASP A 422 -18.70 -4.07 -15.74
N LYS A 423 -18.41 -2.80 -16.10
CA LYS A 423 -17.16 -2.10 -15.78
C LYS A 423 -16.90 -2.13 -14.27
N TRP A 424 -17.85 -1.67 -13.45
CA TRP A 424 -17.70 -1.59 -12.00
C TRP A 424 -17.54 -2.98 -11.35
N ILE A 425 -18.38 -3.95 -11.71
CA ILE A 425 -18.28 -5.35 -11.23
C ILE A 425 -16.94 -6.00 -11.64
N SER A 426 -16.35 -5.59 -12.78
CA SER A 426 -15.03 -6.08 -13.20
C SER A 426 -13.85 -5.47 -12.42
N ALA A 427 -14.05 -4.31 -11.79
CA ALA A 427 -13.04 -3.61 -10.98
C ALA A 427 -13.09 -4.01 -9.49
N LEU A 428 -14.21 -4.59 -9.03
CA LEU A 428 -14.31 -5.14 -7.67
C LEU A 428 -13.32 -6.30 -7.45
N PRO A 429 -12.65 -6.37 -6.29
CA PRO A 429 -12.87 -5.53 -5.10
C PRO A 429 -11.99 -4.27 -5.00
N HIS A 430 -11.21 -3.94 -6.03
CA HIS A 430 -10.16 -2.92 -5.96
C HIS A 430 -10.66 -1.46 -5.99
N THR A 431 -11.94 -1.22 -6.29
CA THR A 431 -12.54 0.13 -6.30
C THR A 431 -13.98 0.14 -5.77
N ASP A 432 -14.21 0.75 -4.60
CA ASP A 432 -15.56 0.99 -4.05
C ASP A 432 -16.25 2.25 -4.64
N GLU A 433 -15.50 3.12 -5.32
CA GLU A 433 -16.03 4.38 -5.84
C GLU A 433 -17.12 4.18 -6.90
N GLY A 434 -18.17 5.01 -6.83
CA GLY A 434 -19.27 5.05 -7.80
C GLY A 434 -20.42 4.04 -7.59
N GLY A 435 -20.23 2.98 -6.79
CA GLY A 435 -21.23 1.92 -6.60
C GLY A 435 -22.60 2.41 -6.11
N SER A 436 -22.64 3.39 -5.22
CA SER A 436 -23.89 3.99 -4.70
C SER A 436 -24.69 4.77 -5.76
N GLY A 437 -24.00 5.41 -6.72
CA GLY A 437 -24.63 6.06 -7.86
C GLY A 437 -25.29 5.04 -8.79
N LEU A 438 -24.53 4.01 -9.19
CA LEU A 438 -25.02 2.92 -10.03
C LEU A 438 -26.17 2.14 -9.38
N ALA A 439 -26.14 1.95 -8.06
CA ALA A 439 -27.28 1.37 -7.32
C ALA A 439 -28.56 2.22 -7.43
N SER A 440 -28.45 3.55 -7.42
CA SER A 440 -29.62 4.43 -7.60
C SER A 440 -30.20 4.33 -9.02
N GLU A 441 -29.34 4.29 -10.04
CA GLU A 441 -29.75 4.10 -11.44
C GLU A 441 -30.34 2.70 -11.68
N ALA A 442 -29.76 1.66 -11.09
CA ALA A 442 -30.27 0.29 -11.12
C ALA A 442 -31.66 0.16 -10.49
N LYS A 443 -31.91 0.82 -9.35
CA LYS A 443 -33.26 0.90 -8.75
C LYS A 443 -34.27 1.57 -9.68
N LEU A 444 -33.92 2.73 -10.25
CA LEU A 444 -34.80 3.45 -11.18
C LEU A 444 -35.08 2.62 -12.45
N CYS A 445 -34.08 1.91 -12.96
CA CYS A 445 -34.24 0.96 -14.06
C CYS A 445 -35.22 -0.18 -13.68
N LEU A 446 -35.06 -0.79 -12.51
CA LEU A 446 -35.95 -1.86 -12.05
C LEU A 446 -37.38 -1.38 -11.79
N MET A 447 -37.57 -0.18 -11.22
CA MET A 447 -38.90 0.38 -10.96
C MET A 447 -39.75 0.61 -12.22
N SER A 448 -39.12 0.77 -13.40
CA SER A 448 -39.84 0.89 -14.68
C SER A 448 -40.70 -0.33 -15.03
N LEU A 449 -40.39 -1.52 -14.49
CA LEU A 449 -41.17 -2.75 -14.67
C LEU A 449 -42.60 -2.66 -14.10
N ASN A 450 -42.86 -1.73 -13.17
CA ASN A 450 -44.20 -1.45 -12.63
C ASN A 450 -44.89 -0.26 -13.31
N GLY A 451 -44.21 0.46 -14.20
CA GLY A 451 -44.76 1.61 -14.92
C GLY A 451 -45.67 1.20 -16.08
N ARG A 452 -46.64 2.05 -16.41
CA ARG A 452 -47.37 1.98 -17.69
C ARG A 452 -46.56 2.66 -18.81
N GLU A 453 -45.32 2.24 -18.98
CA GLU A 453 -44.37 2.86 -19.91
C GLU A 453 -44.24 2.05 -21.21
N ASP A 454 -44.08 2.73 -22.35
CA ASP A 454 -43.99 2.09 -23.68
C ASP A 454 -42.71 1.24 -23.91
N ALA A 455 -41.79 1.27 -22.94
CA ALA A 455 -40.51 0.57 -22.95
C ALA A 455 -40.29 -0.14 -21.62
N VAL A 456 -39.78 -1.37 -21.67
CA VAL A 456 -39.50 -2.24 -20.52
C VAL A 456 -38.08 -2.79 -20.68
N PRO A 457 -37.24 -2.85 -19.63
CA PRO A 457 -35.88 -3.38 -19.73
C PRO A 457 -35.92 -4.88 -20.02
N TRP A 458 -34.98 -5.38 -20.82
CA TRP A 458 -34.89 -6.81 -21.13
C TRP A 458 -34.07 -7.58 -20.08
N THR A 459 -34.20 -8.90 -20.07
CA THR A 459 -33.67 -9.82 -19.04
C THR A 459 -32.20 -9.57 -18.68
N ALA A 460 -31.34 -9.34 -19.67
CA ALA A 460 -29.90 -9.13 -19.47
C ALA A 460 -29.54 -7.80 -18.78
N ILE A 461 -30.41 -6.79 -18.83
CA ILE A 461 -30.30 -5.56 -18.02
C ILE A 461 -30.81 -5.83 -16.60
N ILE A 462 -31.98 -6.46 -16.47
CA ILE A 462 -32.61 -6.76 -15.17
C ILE A 462 -31.64 -7.55 -14.29
N SER A 463 -31.01 -8.59 -14.84
CA SER A 463 -29.98 -9.39 -14.16
C SER A 463 -28.82 -8.54 -13.65
N ARG A 464 -28.24 -7.68 -14.50
CA ARG A 464 -27.14 -6.77 -14.12
C ARG A 464 -27.54 -5.75 -13.07
N CYS A 465 -28.73 -5.16 -13.17
CA CYS A 465 -29.24 -4.20 -12.19
C CYS A 465 -29.42 -4.86 -10.82
N VAL A 466 -29.91 -6.11 -10.77
CA VAL A 466 -29.98 -6.88 -9.51
C VAL A 466 -28.57 -7.21 -9.00
N MET A 467 -27.67 -7.73 -9.83
CA MET A 467 -26.30 -8.08 -9.40
C MET A 467 -25.49 -6.86 -8.94
N CYS A 468 -25.72 -5.67 -9.52
CA CYS A 468 -25.18 -4.42 -9.02
C CYS A 468 -25.63 -4.17 -7.56
N LEU A 469 -26.93 -4.25 -7.29
CA LEU A 469 -27.48 -4.03 -5.94
C LEU A 469 -27.03 -5.09 -4.93
N VAL A 470 -26.86 -6.35 -5.37
CA VAL A 470 -26.30 -7.43 -4.54
C VAL A 470 -24.84 -7.12 -4.15
N ASN A 471 -24.00 -6.74 -5.12
CA ASN A 471 -22.60 -6.45 -4.89
C ASN A 471 -22.38 -5.12 -4.10
N VAL A 472 -23.31 -4.16 -4.17
CA VAL A 472 -23.35 -2.95 -3.32
C VAL A 472 -23.83 -3.23 -1.88
N ARG A 473 -24.18 -4.50 -1.54
CA ARG A 473 -24.79 -4.93 -0.26
C ARG A 473 -26.17 -4.32 0.05
N ASP A 474 -26.86 -3.79 -0.96
CA ASP A 474 -28.20 -3.21 -0.79
C ASP A 474 -29.30 -4.29 -0.83
N TRP A 475 -29.15 -5.31 0.01
CA TRP A 475 -30.00 -6.50 0.01
C TRP A 475 -31.44 -6.18 0.40
N GLY A 476 -31.64 -5.22 1.32
CA GLY A 476 -32.96 -4.67 1.65
C GLY A 476 -33.59 -3.90 0.49
N GLY A 477 -32.80 -3.18 -0.30
CA GLY A 477 -33.22 -2.56 -1.56
C GLY A 477 -33.65 -3.60 -2.59
N VAL A 478 -32.87 -4.68 -2.79
CA VAL A 478 -33.27 -5.78 -3.67
C VAL A 478 -34.56 -6.44 -3.20
N ALA A 479 -34.66 -6.79 -1.91
CA ALA A 479 -35.84 -7.46 -1.36
C ALA A 479 -37.11 -6.59 -1.51
N SER A 480 -37.05 -5.31 -1.14
CA SER A 480 -38.19 -4.39 -1.22
C SER A 480 -38.61 -4.08 -2.65
N VAL A 481 -37.66 -3.80 -3.56
CA VAL A 481 -37.96 -3.60 -4.98
C VAL A 481 -38.53 -4.88 -5.59
N VAL A 482 -37.83 -6.01 -5.48
CA VAL A 482 -38.19 -7.25 -6.18
C VAL A 482 -39.40 -7.97 -5.54
N ALA A 483 -39.83 -7.62 -4.33
CA ALA A 483 -41.13 -8.06 -3.80
C ALA A 483 -42.32 -7.39 -4.52
N GLY A 484 -42.14 -6.17 -5.02
CA GLY A 484 -43.20 -5.41 -5.70
C GLY A 484 -43.27 -5.57 -7.22
N LEU A 485 -42.33 -6.26 -7.86
CA LEU A 485 -42.20 -6.31 -9.32
C LEU A 485 -42.86 -7.52 -9.99
N GLN A 486 -43.55 -7.27 -11.11
CA GLN A 486 -43.91 -8.31 -12.08
C GLN A 486 -42.70 -8.69 -12.94
N LEU A 487 -41.83 -9.53 -12.40
CA LEU A 487 -40.64 -10.01 -13.12
C LEU A 487 -40.99 -10.90 -14.32
N PRO A 488 -40.24 -10.84 -15.43
CA PRO A 488 -40.41 -11.75 -16.55
C PRO A 488 -40.24 -13.23 -16.13
N PRO A 489 -41.08 -14.16 -16.63
CA PRO A 489 -41.01 -15.59 -16.29
C PRO A 489 -39.62 -16.24 -16.28
N PRO A 490 -38.72 -16.03 -17.27
CA PRO A 490 -37.39 -16.66 -17.26
C PRO A 490 -36.45 -16.16 -16.14
N TYR A 491 -36.81 -15.11 -15.40
CA TYR A 491 -36.01 -14.59 -14.28
C TYR A 491 -36.52 -15.05 -12.90
N LEU A 492 -37.68 -15.72 -12.84
CA LEU A 492 -38.23 -16.24 -11.59
C LEU A 492 -37.34 -17.33 -10.94
N PRO A 493 -36.75 -18.30 -11.66
CA PRO A 493 -35.88 -19.32 -11.05
C PRO A 493 -34.60 -18.74 -10.46
N ALA A 494 -34.02 -17.69 -11.07
CA ALA A 494 -32.86 -16.99 -10.52
C ALA A 494 -33.22 -16.25 -9.21
N MET A 495 -34.38 -15.60 -9.15
CA MET A 495 -34.83 -14.94 -7.92
C MET A 495 -35.28 -15.91 -6.82
N ALA A 496 -35.64 -17.15 -7.15
CA ALA A 496 -35.91 -18.19 -6.15
C ALA A 496 -34.66 -18.51 -5.32
N VAL A 497 -33.46 -18.47 -5.93
CA VAL A 497 -32.18 -18.61 -5.21
C VAL A 497 -31.74 -17.30 -4.56
N LEU A 498 -31.79 -16.18 -5.29
CA LEU A 498 -31.30 -14.90 -4.79
C LEU A 498 -32.08 -14.39 -3.57
N ARG A 499 -33.42 -14.47 -3.54
CA ARG A 499 -34.22 -13.96 -2.42
C ARG A 499 -33.80 -14.55 -1.06
N PRO A 500 -33.75 -15.89 -0.85
CA PRO A 500 -33.32 -16.46 0.42
C PRO A 500 -31.80 -16.31 0.66
N LEU A 501 -30.96 -16.24 -0.38
CA LEU A 501 -29.53 -15.95 -0.22
C LEU A 501 -29.28 -14.56 0.38
N LEU A 502 -29.96 -13.54 -0.15
CA LEU A 502 -29.82 -12.16 0.30
C LEU A 502 -30.47 -11.94 1.67
N ALA A 503 -31.56 -12.64 1.97
CA ALA A 503 -32.15 -12.66 3.31
C ALA A 503 -31.20 -13.30 4.34
N ALA A 504 -30.58 -14.44 4.01
CA ALA A 504 -29.60 -15.10 4.86
C ALA A 504 -28.34 -14.24 5.07
N ALA A 505 -27.84 -13.56 4.02
CA ALA A 505 -26.70 -12.66 4.11
C ALA A 505 -26.99 -11.46 5.02
N HIS A 506 -28.16 -10.84 4.86
CA HIS A 506 -28.59 -9.71 5.70
C HIS A 506 -28.68 -10.10 7.18
N ILE A 507 -29.24 -11.28 7.48
CA ILE A 507 -29.37 -11.78 8.86
C ILE A 507 -28.00 -12.07 9.50
N LEU A 508 -27.00 -12.53 8.75
CA LEU A 508 -25.64 -12.71 9.27
C LEU A 508 -24.94 -11.37 9.55
N ASP A 509 -25.14 -10.38 8.69
CA ASP A 509 -24.50 -9.05 8.79
C ASP A 509 -25.10 -8.18 9.91
N THR A 510 -26.42 -8.23 10.14
CA THR A 510 -27.08 -7.42 11.18
C THR A 510 -26.90 -7.95 12.62
N GLY A 511 -26.31 -9.14 12.78
CA GLY A 511 -26.39 -9.88 14.04
C GLY A 511 -27.81 -10.41 14.34
N PRO A 512 -28.00 -11.12 15.47
CA PRO A 512 -29.18 -11.97 15.67
C PRO A 512 -30.38 -11.25 16.33
N PRO A 513 -31.50 -11.07 15.61
CA PRO A 513 -32.81 -11.29 16.19
C PRO A 513 -33.07 -12.80 16.31
N TYR A 514 -33.83 -13.20 17.33
CA TYR A 514 -34.35 -14.57 17.43
C TYR A 514 -35.32 -14.86 16.27
N HIS A 515 -35.53 -16.14 15.93
CA HIS A 515 -36.27 -16.69 14.76
C HIS A 515 -35.45 -16.92 13.47
N LEU A 516 -34.42 -17.76 13.56
CA LEU A 516 -33.51 -18.18 12.47
C LEU A 516 -33.93 -19.50 11.78
N GLU A 517 -35.07 -19.57 11.09
CA GLU A 517 -35.57 -20.85 10.53
C GLU A 517 -35.89 -20.87 9.02
N PRO A 518 -36.85 -20.09 8.47
CA PRO A 518 -37.37 -20.36 7.11
C PRO A 518 -36.39 -20.03 5.98
N HIS A 519 -35.61 -18.94 6.07
CA HIS A 519 -34.79 -18.48 4.94
C HIS A 519 -33.62 -19.42 4.62
N PHE A 520 -32.99 -20.03 5.64
CA PHE A 520 -31.92 -21.00 5.44
C PHE A 520 -32.45 -22.30 4.83
N ALA A 521 -33.62 -22.78 5.28
CA ALA A 521 -34.31 -23.92 4.65
C ALA A 521 -34.66 -23.62 3.17
N HIS A 522 -35.24 -22.46 2.86
CA HIS A 522 -35.56 -22.09 1.48
C HIS A 522 -34.31 -21.94 0.58
N LEU A 523 -33.17 -21.49 1.11
CA LEU A 523 -31.91 -21.45 0.34
C LEU A 523 -31.37 -22.87 0.09
N TRP A 524 -31.38 -23.72 1.13
CA TRP A 524 -31.01 -25.14 1.05
C TRP A 524 -31.83 -25.86 -0.01
N ASP A 525 -33.17 -25.80 0.10
CA ASP A 525 -34.09 -26.43 -0.84
C ASP A 525 -33.88 -25.92 -2.27
N SER A 526 -33.67 -24.61 -2.45
CA SER A 526 -33.45 -24.03 -3.78
C SER A 526 -32.16 -24.54 -4.43
N VAL A 527 -31.05 -24.61 -3.70
CA VAL A 527 -29.76 -25.09 -4.23
C VAL A 527 -29.77 -26.62 -4.43
N VAL A 528 -30.37 -27.38 -3.49
CA VAL A 528 -30.52 -28.84 -3.62
C VAL A 528 -31.39 -29.20 -4.82
N ASN A 529 -32.50 -28.51 -5.06
CA ASN A 529 -33.37 -28.75 -6.23
C ASN A 529 -32.63 -28.54 -7.57
N ILE A 530 -31.74 -27.54 -7.67
CA ILE A 530 -30.92 -27.30 -8.87
C ILE A 530 -29.99 -28.49 -9.17
N LEU A 531 -29.37 -29.04 -8.12
CA LEU A 531 -28.47 -30.19 -8.20
C LEU A 531 -29.25 -31.49 -8.51
N ASP A 532 -30.42 -31.67 -7.88
CA ASP A 532 -31.33 -32.82 -8.06
C ASP A 532 -31.94 -32.88 -9.48
N CYS A 533 -32.34 -31.74 -10.04
CA CYS A 533 -32.79 -31.64 -11.43
C CYS A 533 -31.66 -31.97 -12.40
N SER A 534 -30.46 -31.41 -12.17
CA SER A 534 -29.30 -31.61 -13.04
C SER A 534 -28.87 -33.08 -13.15
N CYS A 535 -28.91 -33.84 -12.06
CA CYS A 535 -28.63 -35.29 -12.09
C CYS A 535 -29.79 -36.16 -12.60
N SER A 536 -30.97 -35.59 -12.91
CA SER A 536 -32.17 -36.34 -13.33
C SER A 536 -32.40 -36.36 -14.85
N HIS A 537 -31.85 -35.40 -15.61
CA HIS A 537 -32.12 -35.28 -17.05
C HIS A 537 -31.64 -36.45 -17.94
N ARG A 538 -30.79 -37.35 -17.44
CA ARG A 538 -30.24 -38.48 -18.22
C ARG A 538 -31.20 -39.66 -18.49
N LYS A 539 -32.42 -39.69 -17.91
CA LYS A 539 -33.36 -40.83 -18.05
C LYS A 539 -34.69 -40.55 -18.76
N SER A 540 -35.00 -39.30 -19.12
CA SER A 540 -36.27 -38.96 -19.81
C SER A 540 -36.10 -38.76 -21.33
N SER A 541 -35.80 -39.85 -22.05
CA SER A 541 -35.66 -39.86 -23.51
C SER A 541 -36.81 -40.58 -24.24
N SER A 542 -37.93 -40.85 -23.56
CA SER A 542 -39.08 -41.55 -24.16
C SER A 542 -40.45 -41.14 -23.62
N SER A 543 -40.92 -39.92 -23.93
CA SER A 543 -42.29 -39.74 -24.47
C SER A 543 -42.59 -38.31 -24.95
N LYS A 544 -43.30 -38.25 -26.09
CA LYS A 544 -44.15 -37.16 -26.62
C LYS A 544 -43.63 -35.72 -26.59
N SER A 545 -43.41 -35.19 -27.80
CA SER A 545 -43.33 -33.76 -28.11
C SER A 545 -44.64 -33.01 -27.79
N GLY A 546 -44.54 -31.89 -27.08
CA GLY A 546 -45.62 -30.92 -26.91
C GLY A 546 -45.23 -29.83 -25.91
N GLU A 547 -45.30 -28.56 -26.32
CA GLU A 547 -45.02 -27.35 -25.53
C GLU A 547 -43.58 -27.17 -25.00
N ARG A 548 -42.98 -26.01 -25.26
CA ARG A 548 -41.78 -25.54 -24.54
C ARG A 548 -42.21 -24.87 -23.23
N GLN A 549 -42.52 -25.67 -22.23
CA GLN A 549 -42.70 -25.17 -20.86
C GLN A 549 -41.35 -24.60 -20.37
N LEU A 550 -41.37 -23.46 -19.68
CA LEU A 550 -40.14 -22.88 -19.11
C LEU A 550 -39.65 -23.77 -17.95
N PRO A 551 -38.33 -23.86 -17.71
CA PRO A 551 -37.81 -24.51 -16.51
C PRO A 551 -38.34 -23.82 -15.25
N GLU A 552 -39.00 -24.60 -14.39
CA GLU A 552 -39.44 -24.16 -13.05
C GLU A 552 -38.24 -24.02 -12.08
N VAL A 553 -37.18 -24.80 -12.32
CA VAL A 553 -35.92 -24.80 -11.59
C VAL A 553 -34.80 -24.24 -12.47
N LEU A 554 -33.87 -23.49 -11.88
CA LEU A 554 -32.72 -22.90 -12.56
C LEU A 554 -31.73 -23.99 -13.01
N PRO A 555 -31.25 -24.01 -14.26
CA PRO A 555 -30.16 -24.89 -14.67
C PRO A 555 -28.85 -24.63 -13.91
N LEU A 556 -28.07 -25.68 -13.63
CA LEU A 556 -26.79 -25.54 -12.92
C LEU A 556 -25.77 -24.63 -13.65
N ALA A 557 -25.81 -24.57 -14.98
CA ALA A 557 -24.98 -23.63 -15.75
C ALA A 557 -25.36 -22.17 -15.46
N ASP A 558 -26.66 -21.84 -15.48
CA ASP A 558 -27.17 -20.49 -15.20
C ASP A 558 -26.94 -20.10 -13.72
N PHE A 559 -26.95 -21.08 -12.81
CA PHE A 559 -26.53 -20.89 -11.41
C PHE A 559 -25.03 -20.56 -11.28
N LEU A 560 -24.15 -21.24 -12.03
CA LEU A 560 -22.72 -20.94 -12.00
C LEU A 560 -22.40 -19.58 -12.62
N GLU A 561 -23.05 -19.19 -13.71
CA GLU A 561 -22.96 -17.81 -14.27
C GLU A 561 -23.41 -16.75 -13.25
N LEU A 562 -24.51 -17.02 -12.52
CA LEU A 562 -24.96 -16.16 -11.42
C LEU A 562 -23.86 -16.01 -10.36
N VAL A 563 -23.23 -17.10 -9.92
CA VAL A 563 -22.12 -17.07 -8.95
C VAL A 563 -20.90 -16.33 -9.52
N TYR A 564 -20.53 -16.53 -10.79
CA TYR A 564 -19.38 -15.84 -11.38
C TYR A 564 -19.60 -14.30 -11.47
N SER A 565 -20.84 -13.85 -11.60
CA SER A 565 -21.21 -12.42 -11.52
C SER A 565 -21.21 -11.86 -10.08
N LEU A 566 -21.31 -12.72 -9.06
CA LEU A 566 -21.25 -12.34 -7.64
C LEU A 566 -19.83 -11.90 -7.26
N LYS A 567 -19.74 -10.80 -6.50
CA LYS A 567 -18.50 -10.22 -5.91
C LYS A 567 -18.68 -9.93 -4.42
N GLU A 568 -19.71 -10.48 -3.78
CA GLU A 568 -20.07 -10.16 -2.40
C GLU A 568 -19.60 -11.30 -1.45
N PRO A 569 -18.67 -11.03 -0.51
CA PRO A 569 -18.09 -12.04 0.40
C PRO A 569 -19.10 -12.82 1.25
N THR A 570 -20.13 -12.20 1.81
CA THR A 570 -21.08 -12.85 2.72
C THR A 570 -21.94 -13.87 1.97
N CYS A 571 -22.42 -13.51 0.79
CA CYS A 571 -23.17 -14.40 -0.11
C CYS A 571 -22.29 -15.56 -0.61
N LEU A 572 -21.03 -15.31 -0.98
CA LEU A 572 -20.10 -16.37 -1.36
C LEU A 572 -19.80 -17.33 -0.19
N SER A 573 -19.63 -16.79 1.03
CA SER A 573 -19.44 -17.58 2.26
C SER A 573 -20.63 -18.48 2.56
N LEU A 574 -21.86 -17.97 2.40
CA LEU A 574 -23.09 -18.75 2.57
C LEU A 574 -23.21 -19.89 1.55
N LEU A 575 -22.87 -19.66 0.29
CA LEU A 575 -22.88 -20.71 -0.73
C LEU A 575 -21.82 -21.78 -0.49
N CYS A 576 -20.59 -21.39 -0.10
CA CYS A 576 -19.55 -22.34 0.32
C CYS A 576 -19.98 -23.15 1.56
N SER A 577 -20.59 -22.48 2.54
CA SER A 577 -21.12 -23.07 3.77
C SER A 577 -22.17 -24.15 3.50
N LEU A 578 -23.18 -23.81 2.70
CA LEU A 578 -24.29 -24.70 2.31
C LEU A 578 -23.77 -25.91 1.55
N LEU A 579 -22.98 -25.68 0.49
CA LEU A 579 -22.45 -26.75 -0.37
C LEU A 579 -21.45 -27.64 0.38
N GLY A 580 -20.65 -27.09 1.30
CA GLY A 580 -19.77 -27.86 2.20
C GLY A 580 -20.57 -28.73 3.19
N ALA A 581 -21.60 -28.18 3.81
CA ALA A 581 -22.48 -28.94 4.70
C ALA A 581 -23.24 -30.06 3.95
N LEU A 582 -23.69 -29.80 2.72
CA LEU A 582 -24.28 -30.81 1.83
C LEU A 582 -23.27 -31.90 1.45
N HIS A 583 -22.06 -31.52 1.05
CA HIS A 583 -20.99 -32.47 0.71
C HIS A 583 -20.64 -33.39 1.90
N ASN A 584 -20.52 -32.85 3.12
CA ASN A 584 -20.24 -33.62 4.33
C ASN A 584 -21.40 -34.59 4.68
N LYS A 585 -22.66 -34.14 4.58
CA LYS A 585 -23.85 -34.98 4.78
C LYS A 585 -23.98 -36.11 3.75
N LEU A 586 -23.38 -35.96 2.56
CA LEU A 586 -23.33 -36.98 1.51
C LEU A 586 -22.12 -37.93 1.66
N LEU A 587 -20.99 -37.44 2.17
CA LEU A 587 -19.79 -38.25 2.45
C LEU A 587 -20.04 -39.26 3.58
N GLY A 588 -20.65 -38.81 4.69
CA GLY A 588 -20.92 -39.64 5.87
C GLY A 588 -19.70 -40.09 6.69
N ASP A 589 -18.48 -39.96 6.17
CA ASP A 589 -17.23 -40.23 6.91
C ASP A 589 -16.72 -38.96 7.62
N PRO A 590 -16.68 -38.94 8.97
CA PRO A 590 -16.13 -37.81 9.73
C PRO A 590 -14.64 -37.58 9.45
N SER A 591 -13.89 -38.57 8.95
CA SER A 591 -12.48 -38.40 8.57
C SER A 591 -12.29 -37.61 7.26
N ALA A 592 -13.26 -37.72 6.34
CA ALA A 592 -13.24 -37.10 5.02
C ALA A 592 -13.86 -35.69 4.97
N GLU A 593 -14.66 -35.25 5.95
CA GLU A 593 -15.36 -33.95 5.90
C GLU A 593 -14.46 -32.76 5.50
N VAL A 594 -15.06 -31.83 4.77
CA VAL A 594 -14.50 -30.56 4.32
C VAL A 594 -14.91 -29.44 5.28
N HIS A 595 -13.99 -28.53 5.60
CA HIS A 595 -14.30 -27.33 6.38
C HIS A 595 -15.44 -26.51 5.76
N ALA A 596 -16.40 -26.09 6.57
CA ALA A 596 -17.47 -25.19 6.19
C ALA A 596 -17.74 -24.18 7.32
N GLN A 597 -17.46 -22.90 7.06
CA GLN A 597 -17.87 -21.80 7.94
C GLN A 597 -19.38 -21.88 8.20
N HIS A 598 -19.86 -21.47 9.38
CA HIS A 598 -21.30 -21.43 9.71
C HIS A 598 -22.06 -22.77 9.57
N SER A 599 -21.40 -23.92 9.65
CA SER A 599 -22.00 -25.25 9.48
C SER A 599 -23.22 -25.52 10.40
N GLN A 600 -23.32 -24.83 11.54
CA GLN A 600 -24.45 -24.91 12.46
C GLN A 600 -25.80 -24.54 11.82
N LEU A 601 -25.81 -23.70 10.77
CA LEU A 601 -27.03 -23.26 10.08
C LEU A 601 -27.77 -24.40 9.37
N TRP A 602 -27.07 -25.49 9.02
CA TRP A 602 -27.59 -26.56 8.17
C TRP A 602 -27.82 -27.89 8.90
N LEU A 603 -27.62 -27.92 10.23
CA LEU A 603 -27.60 -29.18 11.00
C LEU A 603 -28.87 -30.00 10.85
N GLY A 604 -30.05 -29.38 10.98
CA GLY A 604 -31.35 -30.05 10.88
C GLY A 604 -31.82 -30.38 9.44
N LEU A 605 -31.14 -29.87 8.42
CA LEU A 605 -31.56 -30.03 7.02
C LEU A 605 -30.91 -31.28 6.39
N THR A 606 -31.60 -31.94 5.46
CA THR A 606 -31.09 -33.17 4.81
C THR A 606 -31.41 -33.16 3.30
N PRO A 607 -30.58 -33.80 2.45
CA PRO A 607 -30.86 -33.96 1.03
C PRO A 607 -31.93 -35.02 0.77
N CYS A 608 -32.53 -35.01 -0.42
CA CYS A 608 -33.50 -36.03 -0.82
C CYS A 608 -32.85 -37.42 -0.92
N LYS A 609 -33.47 -38.44 -0.33
CA LYS A 609 -32.90 -39.80 -0.25
C LYS A 609 -32.78 -40.49 -1.62
N ASP A 610 -33.65 -40.13 -2.57
CA ASP A 610 -33.72 -40.72 -3.91
C ASP A 610 -32.75 -40.05 -4.92
N THR A 611 -32.07 -38.98 -4.50
CA THR A 611 -31.00 -38.31 -5.26
C THR A 611 -29.64 -38.49 -4.59
N ALA A 612 -29.57 -38.39 -3.26
CA ALA A 612 -28.38 -38.68 -2.45
C ALA A 612 -27.82 -40.09 -2.65
N SER A 613 -28.66 -41.07 -3.02
CA SER A 613 -28.28 -42.46 -3.31
C SER A 613 -27.69 -42.69 -4.71
N ARG A 614 -27.52 -41.64 -5.53
CA ARG A 614 -26.96 -41.73 -6.89
C ARG A 614 -25.46 -41.47 -6.89
N GLU A 615 -24.67 -42.39 -7.45
CA GLU A 615 -23.20 -42.32 -7.48
C GLU A 615 -22.63 -41.01 -8.08
N GLU A 616 -23.29 -40.44 -9.10
CA GLU A 616 -22.86 -39.17 -9.70
C GLU A 616 -23.15 -37.94 -8.81
N TYR A 617 -24.08 -38.02 -7.86
CA TYR A 617 -24.59 -36.83 -7.15
C TYR A 617 -23.56 -36.19 -6.20
N PRO A 618 -22.86 -36.92 -5.31
CA PRO A 618 -21.79 -36.34 -4.48
C PRO A 618 -20.67 -35.69 -5.31
N LYS A 619 -20.42 -36.19 -6.52
CA LYS A 619 -19.45 -35.61 -7.46
C LYS A 619 -19.90 -34.25 -7.98
N TYR A 620 -21.15 -34.11 -8.44
CA TYR A 620 -21.68 -32.81 -8.87
C TYR A 620 -21.70 -31.77 -7.73
N VAL A 621 -22.01 -32.19 -6.50
CA VAL A 621 -21.92 -31.29 -5.33
C VAL A 621 -20.48 -30.84 -5.09
N ARG A 622 -19.51 -31.75 -5.15
CA ARG A 622 -18.07 -31.45 -4.98
C ARG A 622 -17.56 -30.47 -6.05
N GLU A 623 -17.86 -30.73 -7.32
CA GLU A 623 -17.45 -29.89 -8.46
C GLU A 623 -18.10 -28.50 -8.39
N THR A 624 -19.36 -28.41 -7.96
CA THR A 624 -20.03 -27.13 -7.73
C THR A 624 -19.38 -26.36 -6.57
N LEU A 625 -19.11 -27.02 -5.44
CA LEU A 625 -18.41 -26.40 -4.30
C LEU A 625 -17.01 -25.90 -4.68
N GLU A 626 -16.22 -26.70 -5.41
CA GLU A 626 -14.90 -26.30 -5.87
C GLU A 626 -14.97 -25.05 -6.78
N ALA A 627 -15.96 -24.97 -7.67
CA ALA A 627 -16.17 -23.80 -8.52
C ALA A 627 -16.49 -22.52 -7.71
N VAL A 628 -17.40 -22.60 -6.72
CA VAL A 628 -17.74 -21.44 -5.85
C VAL A 628 -16.52 -21.00 -5.02
N VAL A 629 -15.81 -21.94 -4.39
CA VAL A 629 -14.66 -21.65 -3.53
C VAL A 629 -13.48 -21.10 -4.33
N THR A 630 -13.18 -21.66 -5.50
CA THR A 630 -12.13 -21.17 -6.41
C THR A 630 -12.46 -19.76 -6.90
N HIS A 631 -13.73 -19.48 -7.18
CA HIS A 631 -14.18 -18.13 -7.54
C HIS A 631 -14.02 -17.13 -6.38
N ALA A 632 -14.36 -17.52 -5.14
CA ALA A 632 -14.15 -16.67 -3.97
C ALA A 632 -12.66 -16.33 -3.77
N ILE A 633 -11.79 -17.34 -3.73
CA ILE A 633 -10.32 -17.16 -3.56
C ILE A 633 -9.72 -16.30 -4.67
N LYS A 634 -10.21 -16.43 -5.92
CA LYS A 634 -9.72 -15.67 -7.08
C LYS A 634 -9.88 -14.15 -6.93
N PHE A 635 -10.97 -13.68 -6.30
CA PHE A 635 -11.21 -12.25 -6.06
C PHE A 635 -10.80 -11.82 -4.65
N PHE A 636 -10.70 -12.76 -3.71
CA PHE A 636 -10.38 -12.51 -2.31
C PHE A 636 -9.29 -13.49 -1.79
N PRO A 637 -8.04 -13.36 -2.26
CA PRO A 637 -6.94 -14.25 -1.87
C PRO A 637 -6.39 -13.99 -0.47
N GLY A 638 -6.74 -12.85 0.15
CA GLY A 638 -6.20 -12.38 1.42
C GLY A 638 -7.18 -11.50 2.19
N ALA A 639 -6.67 -10.87 3.25
CA ALA A 639 -7.46 -10.12 4.23
C ALA A 639 -7.77 -8.66 3.85
N ASP A 640 -7.37 -8.21 2.66
CA ASP A 640 -7.40 -6.79 2.26
C ASP A 640 -8.83 -6.24 2.08
N HIS A 641 -9.77 -7.11 1.71
CA HIS A 641 -11.18 -6.77 1.46
C HIS A 641 -12.18 -7.65 2.23
N VAL A 642 -11.69 -8.62 3.02
CA VAL A 642 -12.46 -9.69 3.68
C VAL A 642 -11.79 -10.04 5.01
N SER A 643 -12.56 -10.49 6.01
CA SER A 643 -11.97 -10.91 7.29
C SER A 643 -10.96 -12.05 7.12
N GLU A 644 -9.89 -12.03 7.93
CA GLU A 644 -8.89 -13.11 8.01
C GLU A 644 -9.57 -14.49 8.22
N SER A 645 -10.65 -14.52 9.00
CA SER A 645 -11.49 -15.72 9.22
C SER A 645 -12.12 -16.28 7.94
N THR A 646 -12.82 -15.44 7.17
CA THR A 646 -13.51 -15.89 5.95
C THR A 646 -12.53 -16.23 4.83
N ALA A 647 -11.48 -15.43 4.65
CA ALA A 647 -10.44 -15.71 3.66
C ALA A 647 -9.68 -17.01 4.01
N THR A 648 -9.38 -17.27 5.29
CA THR A 648 -8.80 -18.54 5.74
C THR A 648 -9.76 -19.70 5.50
N SER A 649 -11.04 -19.55 5.86
CA SER A 649 -12.06 -20.59 5.72
C SER A 649 -12.14 -21.13 4.29
N TRP A 650 -12.21 -20.25 3.28
CA TRP A 650 -12.20 -20.66 1.87
C TRP A 650 -10.94 -21.44 1.49
N HIS A 651 -9.75 -21.02 1.94
CA HIS A 651 -8.51 -21.75 1.67
C HIS A 651 -8.48 -23.13 2.35
N VAL A 652 -8.99 -23.28 3.57
CA VAL A 652 -9.11 -24.58 4.25
C VAL A 652 -10.13 -25.48 3.52
N THR A 653 -11.28 -24.94 3.10
CA THR A 653 -12.26 -25.67 2.28
C THR A 653 -11.64 -26.18 0.96
N ALA A 654 -10.88 -25.34 0.26
CA ALA A 654 -10.18 -25.72 -0.97
C ALA A 654 -9.07 -26.75 -0.73
N ALA A 655 -8.32 -26.62 0.37
CA ALA A 655 -7.27 -27.55 0.76
C ALA A 655 -7.84 -28.93 1.11
N ASP A 656 -8.95 -28.99 1.84
CA ASP A 656 -9.67 -30.22 2.19
C ASP A 656 -10.22 -30.93 0.94
N LEU A 657 -10.77 -30.19 -0.03
CA LEU A 657 -11.24 -30.75 -1.31
C LEU A 657 -10.08 -31.33 -2.15
N SER A 658 -8.94 -30.63 -2.14
CA SER A 658 -7.70 -31.08 -2.80
C SER A 658 -7.13 -32.33 -2.10
N TYR A 659 -7.16 -32.37 -0.77
CA TYR A 659 -6.74 -33.51 0.05
C TYR A 659 -7.60 -34.75 -0.23
N ASN A 660 -8.92 -34.58 -0.28
CA ASN A 660 -9.88 -35.64 -0.60
C ASN A 660 -9.82 -36.11 -2.06
N SER A 661 -9.10 -35.39 -2.93
CA SER A 661 -8.88 -35.74 -4.33
C SER A 661 -7.45 -36.24 -4.59
N GLU A 662 -6.72 -36.61 -3.53
CA GLU A 662 -5.33 -37.09 -3.53
C GLU A 662 -4.28 -36.09 -4.08
N GLU A 663 -4.67 -34.82 -4.34
CA GLU A 663 -3.78 -33.74 -4.78
C GLU A 663 -2.98 -33.15 -3.60
N HIS A 664 -2.22 -34.00 -2.90
CA HIS A 664 -1.53 -33.67 -1.65
C HIS A 664 -0.58 -32.45 -1.74
N HIS A 665 0.01 -32.19 -2.91
CA HIS A 665 0.81 -30.98 -3.13
C HIS A 665 -0.05 -29.71 -3.09
N ARG A 666 -1.12 -29.66 -3.88
CA ARG A 666 -2.08 -28.55 -3.92
C ARG A 666 -2.73 -28.33 -2.55
N ALA A 667 -3.13 -29.40 -1.87
CA ALA A 667 -3.67 -29.35 -0.52
C ALA A 667 -2.68 -28.71 0.47
N LEU A 668 -1.41 -29.14 0.47
CA LEU A 668 -0.37 -28.58 1.34
C LEU A 668 -0.10 -27.09 1.04
N CYS A 669 -0.08 -26.70 -0.24
CA CYS A 669 0.02 -25.29 -0.64
C CYS A 669 -1.14 -24.48 -0.06
N LEU A 670 -2.39 -24.93 -0.26
CA LEU A 670 -3.58 -24.22 0.21
C LEU A 670 -3.68 -24.15 1.74
N TYR A 671 -3.29 -25.19 2.48
CA TYR A 671 -3.19 -25.11 3.94
C TYR A 671 -2.10 -24.13 4.41
N LEU A 672 -0.95 -24.08 3.73
CA LEU A 672 0.09 -23.09 4.03
C LEU A 672 -0.40 -21.66 3.75
N THR A 673 -1.06 -21.43 2.62
CA THR A 673 -1.70 -20.14 2.32
C THR A 673 -2.74 -19.78 3.39
N ALA A 674 -3.59 -20.73 3.82
CA ALA A 674 -4.55 -20.52 4.90
C ALA A 674 -3.87 -20.07 6.22
N VAL A 675 -2.76 -20.70 6.61
CA VAL A 675 -1.98 -20.29 7.80
C VAL A 675 -1.38 -18.90 7.65
N PHE A 676 -0.88 -18.52 6.47
CA PHE A 676 -0.31 -17.20 6.22
C PHE A 676 -1.39 -16.09 6.15
N VAL A 677 -2.60 -16.39 5.67
CA VAL A 677 -3.76 -15.49 5.72
C VAL A 677 -4.24 -15.32 7.16
N ALA A 678 -4.42 -16.42 7.90
CA ALA A 678 -4.90 -16.41 9.30
C ALA A 678 -3.96 -15.67 10.29
N THR A 679 -2.67 -15.60 9.98
CA THR A 679 -1.64 -14.97 10.84
C THR A 679 -1.13 -13.64 10.32
N ASN A 680 -1.73 -13.11 9.24
CA ASN A 680 -1.28 -11.89 8.55
C ASN A 680 0.23 -11.93 8.23
N PHE A 681 0.65 -12.94 7.47
CA PHE A 681 2.05 -13.25 7.15
C PHE A 681 2.96 -13.49 8.38
N LEU A 682 2.42 -14.17 9.41
CA LEU A 682 3.11 -14.45 10.68
C LEU A 682 3.48 -13.18 11.46
N ARG A 683 2.55 -12.21 11.48
CA ARG A 683 2.52 -11.06 12.41
C ARG A 683 1.81 -11.44 13.71
N SER A 684 0.68 -12.13 13.60
CA SER A 684 -0.04 -12.78 14.73
C SER A 684 0.55 -14.17 15.01
N ASP A 685 0.28 -14.76 16.18
CA ASP A 685 0.85 -16.06 16.55
C ASP A 685 0.06 -17.22 15.91
N PRO A 686 0.72 -18.20 15.27
CA PRO A 686 0.08 -19.45 14.87
C PRO A 686 -0.41 -20.32 16.05
N GLY A 687 -0.11 -19.94 17.29
CA GLY A 687 -0.66 -20.50 18.53
C GLY A 687 -1.68 -19.61 19.25
N ASP A 688 -2.09 -18.45 18.71
CA ASP A 688 -3.21 -17.69 19.27
C ASP A 688 -4.52 -18.49 19.08
N ASP A 689 -5.45 -18.41 20.05
CA ASP A 689 -6.77 -19.10 20.01
C ASP A 689 -7.47 -18.91 18.66
N LEU A 690 -7.38 -17.72 18.08
CA LEU A 690 -7.95 -17.40 16.78
C LEU A 690 -7.34 -18.25 15.65
N THR A 691 -6.02 -18.34 15.54
CA THR A 691 -5.38 -19.16 14.48
C THR A 691 -5.68 -20.65 14.68
N VAL A 692 -5.65 -21.11 15.93
CA VAL A 692 -5.98 -22.49 16.31
C VAL A 692 -7.44 -22.84 15.97
N HIS A 693 -8.38 -21.91 16.16
CA HIS A 693 -9.77 -22.09 15.74
C HIS A 693 -9.99 -22.00 14.22
N LEU A 694 -9.27 -21.13 13.50
CA LEU A 694 -9.49 -20.89 12.07
C LEU A 694 -8.90 -21.96 11.15
N VAL A 695 -7.64 -22.35 11.39
CA VAL A 695 -6.97 -23.39 10.60
C VAL A 695 -7.32 -24.78 11.15
N GLY A 696 -7.30 -24.92 12.47
CA GLY A 696 -7.67 -26.16 13.14
C GLY A 696 -6.58 -27.23 13.12
N ASP A 697 -6.50 -27.89 14.27
CA ASP A 697 -5.78 -29.14 14.54
C ASP A 697 -6.02 -30.23 13.46
N ARG A 698 -7.20 -30.20 12.81
CA ARG A 698 -7.58 -31.04 11.66
C ARG A 698 -6.72 -30.76 10.41
N ALA A 699 -6.56 -29.50 10.03
CA ALA A 699 -5.78 -29.12 8.86
C ALA A 699 -4.30 -29.42 9.08
N ILE A 700 -3.76 -29.15 10.27
CA ILE A 700 -2.37 -29.49 10.63
C ILE A 700 -2.12 -31.00 10.51
N ARG A 701 -3.04 -31.85 11.01
CA ARG A 701 -2.95 -33.31 10.82
C ARG A 701 -3.09 -33.74 9.34
N ARG A 702 -3.85 -33.03 8.51
CA ARG A 702 -3.88 -33.25 7.05
C ARG A 702 -2.58 -32.78 6.35
N MET A 703 -1.96 -31.68 6.78
CA MET A 703 -0.63 -31.24 6.30
C MET A 703 0.45 -32.28 6.61
N VAL A 704 0.49 -32.81 7.83
CA VAL A 704 1.40 -33.91 8.22
C VAL A 704 1.26 -35.09 7.26
N ARG A 705 0.02 -35.52 6.97
CA ARG A 705 -0.26 -36.60 6.01
C ARG A 705 0.16 -36.24 4.58
N CYS A 706 -0.10 -35.03 4.09
CA CYS A 706 0.39 -34.59 2.77
C CYS A 706 1.92 -34.69 2.69
N CYS A 707 2.63 -34.19 3.70
CA CYS A 707 4.09 -34.27 3.78
C CYS A 707 4.61 -35.72 3.80
N MET A 708 3.94 -36.62 4.54
CA MET A 708 4.27 -38.06 4.50
C MET A 708 4.08 -38.66 3.11
N THR A 709 2.91 -38.45 2.48
CA THR A 709 2.60 -39.03 1.16
C THR A 709 3.47 -38.46 0.05
N LEU A 710 3.77 -37.15 0.05
CA LEU A 710 4.72 -36.55 -0.90
C LEU A 710 6.12 -37.18 -0.75
N GLY A 711 6.55 -37.46 0.49
CA GLY A 711 7.80 -38.19 0.77
C GLY A 711 7.86 -39.63 0.25
N CYS A 712 6.73 -40.23 -0.14
CA CYS A 712 6.71 -41.54 -0.80
C CYS A 712 7.09 -41.47 -2.29
N TYR A 713 6.87 -40.32 -2.94
CA TYR A 713 7.03 -40.16 -4.40
C TYR A 713 8.17 -39.20 -4.79
N THR A 714 8.51 -38.22 -3.95
CA THR A 714 9.56 -37.22 -4.21
C THR A 714 10.51 -37.04 -3.00
N GLN A 715 11.63 -36.33 -3.22
CA GLN A 715 12.77 -36.14 -2.30
C GLN A 715 12.39 -36.08 -0.80
N LYS A 716 12.75 -37.10 0.00
CA LYS A 716 12.26 -37.37 1.38
C LYS A 716 12.41 -36.29 2.47
N LEU A 717 12.85 -35.09 2.13
CA LEU A 717 12.76 -33.88 2.96
C LEU A 717 11.35 -33.67 3.54
N TYR A 718 10.30 -33.97 2.76
CA TYR A 718 8.90 -33.91 3.19
C TYR A 718 8.62 -34.69 4.49
N VAL A 719 9.29 -35.83 4.71
CA VAL A 719 9.05 -36.69 5.89
C VAL A 719 9.59 -36.05 7.19
N VAL A 720 10.75 -35.39 7.14
CA VAL A 720 11.28 -34.64 8.30
C VAL A 720 10.35 -33.48 8.65
N GLN A 721 9.82 -32.80 7.65
CA GLN A 721 8.86 -31.71 7.82
C GLN A 721 7.53 -32.19 8.43
N ALA A 722 7.05 -33.37 8.04
CA ALA A 722 5.89 -34.01 8.68
C ALA A 722 6.12 -34.21 10.19
N GLY A 723 7.28 -34.77 10.58
CA GLY A 723 7.62 -35.00 11.99
C GLY A 723 7.80 -33.71 12.80
N LEU A 724 8.19 -32.60 12.17
CA LEU A 724 8.28 -31.28 12.81
C LEU A 724 6.92 -30.59 12.94
N LEU A 725 6.02 -30.80 11.97
CA LEU A 725 4.63 -30.32 12.01
C LEU A 725 3.81 -31.00 13.12
N CYS A 726 4.17 -32.22 13.54
CA CYS A 726 3.56 -32.86 14.72
C CYS A 726 3.71 -32.04 16.02
N GLN A 727 4.71 -31.14 16.13
CA GLN A 727 4.85 -30.22 17.28
C GLN A 727 3.78 -29.11 17.32
N PHE A 728 3.02 -28.90 16.23
CA PHE A 728 1.93 -27.90 16.17
C PHE A 728 0.58 -28.46 16.64
N VAL A 729 0.50 -29.77 16.92
CA VAL A 729 -0.72 -30.47 17.31
C VAL A 729 -0.77 -30.61 18.82
N GLU A 730 -1.91 -30.32 19.45
CA GLU A 730 -2.06 -30.41 20.90
C GLU A 730 -3.14 -31.45 21.29
N PRO A 731 -2.77 -32.55 22.00
CA PRO A 731 -1.43 -32.95 22.43
C PRO A 731 -0.55 -33.46 21.27
N LEU A 732 0.77 -33.38 21.44
CA LEU A 732 1.77 -33.81 20.44
C LEU A 732 1.57 -35.27 20.01
N ASP A 733 1.46 -35.49 18.69
CA ASP A 733 1.52 -36.85 18.12
C ASP A 733 2.97 -37.33 17.98
N TYR A 734 3.52 -37.75 19.12
CA TYR A 734 4.80 -38.45 19.17
C TYR A 734 4.81 -39.70 18.27
N SER A 735 3.70 -40.43 18.12
CA SER A 735 3.72 -41.70 17.37
C SER A 735 4.06 -41.48 15.89
N THR A 736 3.45 -40.48 15.26
CA THR A 736 3.74 -40.08 13.87
C THR A 736 5.10 -39.38 13.77
N ALA A 737 5.43 -38.47 14.70
CA ALA A 737 6.69 -37.73 14.69
C ALA A 737 7.91 -38.67 14.73
N LEU A 738 7.90 -39.62 15.67
CA LEU A 738 9.00 -40.56 15.87
C LEU A 738 9.13 -41.54 14.69
N CYS A 739 8.01 -41.95 14.08
CA CYS A 739 7.99 -42.75 12.85
C CYS A 739 8.70 -42.01 11.70
N CYS A 740 8.31 -40.76 11.46
CA CYS A 740 8.90 -39.90 10.42
C CYS A 740 10.42 -39.67 10.60
N LEU A 741 10.86 -39.48 11.85
CA LEU A 741 12.26 -39.19 12.18
C LEU A 741 13.14 -40.46 12.25
N GLN A 742 12.56 -41.65 12.43
CA GLN A 742 13.31 -42.90 12.52
C GLN A 742 13.76 -43.47 11.18
N ASP A 743 13.08 -43.15 10.06
CA ASP A 743 13.37 -43.72 8.73
C ASP A 743 14.89 -43.71 8.43
N ARG A 744 15.36 -44.82 7.89
CA ARG A 744 16.76 -45.09 7.54
C ARG A 744 17.11 -44.74 6.09
N SER A 745 16.12 -44.31 5.30
CA SER A 745 16.20 -44.22 3.85
C SER A 745 16.18 -42.78 3.28
N GLY A 746 16.46 -41.78 4.13
CA GLY A 746 16.44 -40.35 3.82
C GLY A 746 17.79 -39.73 3.44
N VAL A 747 17.75 -38.54 2.83
CA VAL A 747 18.90 -37.79 2.30
C VAL A 747 19.30 -36.63 3.25
N ASP A 748 20.49 -36.09 3.04
CA ASP A 748 21.32 -35.30 3.96
C ASP A 748 20.85 -33.84 4.20
N ALA A 749 19.63 -33.65 4.74
CA ALA A 749 19.08 -32.32 5.02
C ALA A 749 18.14 -32.24 6.25
N MET A 750 18.18 -33.24 7.15
CA MET A 750 17.44 -33.20 8.43
C MET A 750 17.99 -32.14 9.39
N ASP A 751 19.32 -31.96 9.36
CA ASP A 751 20.08 -31.07 10.23
C ASP A 751 19.80 -29.59 9.99
N ALA A 752 19.48 -29.23 8.74
CA ALA A 752 18.98 -27.91 8.37
C ALA A 752 17.74 -27.48 9.18
N TYR A 753 16.99 -28.42 9.78
CA TYR A 753 15.77 -28.14 10.54
C TYR A 753 15.86 -28.36 12.05
N TYR A 754 17.00 -28.79 12.62
CA TYR A 754 17.10 -29.00 14.08
C TYR A 754 16.78 -27.73 14.89
N HIS A 755 17.06 -26.55 14.33
CA HIS A 755 16.75 -25.28 14.95
C HIS A 755 15.23 -24.96 15.01
N CYS A 756 14.37 -25.79 14.41
CA CYS A 756 12.91 -25.72 14.47
C CYS A 756 12.30 -26.71 15.48
N LEU A 757 13.12 -27.38 16.29
CA LEU A 757 12.67 -28.21 17.42
C LEU A 757 12.51 -27.36 18.68
N TRP A 758 11.39 -27.51 19.39
CA TRP A 758 11.18 -26.93 20.72
C TRP A 758 10.67 -27.93 21.76
N ASP A 759 10.10 -29.07 21.36
CA ASP A 759 9.72 -30.10 22.34
C ASP A 759 10.95 -30.88 22.83
N VAL A 760 11.20 -30.81 24.14
CA VAL A 760 12.38 -31.43 24.78
C VAL A 760 12.36 -32.96 24.63
N THR A 761 11.20 -33.59 24.76
CA THR A 761 11.04 -35.06 24.68
C THR A 761 11.40 -35.59 23.28
N LEU A 762 10.97 -34.87 22.24
CA LEU A 762 11.29 -35.15 20.84
C LEU A 762 12.78 -34.94 20.57
N ILE A 763 13.37 -33.86 21.10
CA ILE A 763 14.82 -33.58 20.99
C ILE A 763 15.65 -34.69 21.65
N GLU A 764 15.32 -35.11 22.87
CA GLU A 764 15.99 -36.23 23.56
C GLU A 764 15.93 -37.54 22.76
N PHE A 765 14.77 -37.84 22.17
CA PHE A 765 14.64 -39.02 21.32
C PHE A 765 15.46 -38.93 20.05
N ILE A 766 15.52 -37.76 19.40
CA ILE A 766 16.35 -37.54 18.20
C ILE A 766 17.84 -37.76 18.55
N ILE A 767 18.32 -37.27 19.70
CA ILE A 767 19.68 -37.54 20.22
C ILE A 767 19.92 -39.05 20.37
N ASN A 768 18.97 -39.77 20.99
CA ASN A 768 19.01 -41.22 21.18
C ASN A 768 18.99 -41.98 19.83
N ALA A 769 18.22 -41.50 18.86
CA ALA A 769 18.15 -42.07 17.51
C ALA A 769 19.47 -41.90 16.75
N HIS A 770 20.07 -40.71 16.72
CA HIS A 770 21.38 -40.51 16.10
C HIS A 770 22.49 -41.27 16.82
N GLN A 771 22.46 -41.35 18.16
CA GLN A 771 23.39 -42.18 18.93
C GLN A 771 23.27 -43.68 18.58
N LYS A 772 22.06 -44.21 18.35
CA LYS A 772 21.82 -45.59 17.88
C LYS A 772 22.17 -45.82 16.41
N LYS A 773 22.06 -44.79 15.56
CA LYS A 773 22.48 -44.83 14.15
C LYS A 773 23.99 -44.62 13.95
N GLY A 774 24.71 -44.15 14.98
CA GLY A 774 26.15 -43.81 14.91
C GLY A 774 26.44 -42.41 14.33
N GLU A 775 25.42 -41.57 14.18
CA GLU A 775 25.47 -40.27 13.50
C GLU A 775 25.98 -39.16 14.44
N ILE A 776 27.24 -39.28 14.89
CA ILE A 776 27.84 -38.44 15.95
C ILE A 776 27.71 -36.94 15.66
N GLN A 777 27.99 -36.49 14.43
CA GLN A 777 27.93 -35.06 14.08
C GLN A 777 26.51 -34.48 14.21
N ARG A 778 25.49 -35.25 13.82
CA ARG A 778 24.06 -34.87 13.94
C ARG A 778 23.60 -34.91 15.39
N ARG A 779 23.98 -35.95 16.15
CA ARG A 779 23.79 -36.00 17.61
C ARG A 779 24.34 -34.75 18.29
N ASP A 780 25.56 -34.33 17.91
CA ASP A 780 26.24 -33.16 18.49
C ASP A 780 25.65 -31.82 18.04
N ALA A 781 25.00 -31.77 16.86
CA ALA A 781 24.18 -30.63 16.45
C ALA A 781 22.90 -30.52 17.30
N VAL A 782 22.21 -31.62 17.55
CA VAL A 782 20.97 -31.64 18.36
C VAL A 782 21.26 -31.43 19.85
N LEU A 783 22.40 -31.91 20.35
CA LEU A 783 22.88 -31.59 21.71
C LEU A 783 23.19 -30.10 21.91
N LYS A 784 23.53 -29.35 20.85
CA LYS A 784 23.64 -27.89 20.91
C LYS A 784 22.27 -27.20 20.96
N VAL A 785 21.23 -27.82 20.38
CA VAL A 785 19.84 -27.31 20.43
C VAL A 785 19.24 -27.52 21.82
N ILE A 786 19.35 -28.73 22.42
CA ILE A 786 18.85 -28.96 23.80
C ILE A 786 19.59 -28.12 24.84
N GLY A 787 20.85 -27.73 24.55
CA GLY A 787 21.64 -26.81 25.38
C GLY A 787 21.29 -25.33 25.23
N GLN A 788 20.32 -24.95 24.38
CA GLN A 788 19.88 -23.56 24.26
C GLN A 788 19.02 -23.15 25.47
N LEU A 789 19.41 -22.08 26.17
CA LEU A 789 18.76 -21.61 27.39
C LEU A 789 17.24 -21.35 27.24
N GLU A 790 16.80 -21.02 26.02
CA GLU A 790 15.39 -20.76 25.68
C GLU A 790 14.49 -22.02 25.71
N ILE A 791 15.04 -23.22 25.45
CA ILE A 791 14.31 -24.50 25.43
C ILE A 791 14.40 -25.26 26.78
N ASN A 792 14.91 -24.61 27.82
CA ASN A 792 14.97 -25.22 29.15
C ASN A 792 13.55 -25.42 29.72
N SER A 793 13.18 -26.66 30.03
CA SER A 793 11.85 -27.02 30.59
C SER A 793 11.56 -26.40 31.96
N ASN A 794 12.56 -25.80 32.62
CA ASN A 794 12.41 -25.05 33.87
C ASN A 794 12.14 -23.54 33.64
N ASN A 795 12.06 -23.08 32.39
CA ASN A 795 11.69 -21.70 32.05
C ASN A 795 10.20 -21.43 32.34
N ASN A 796 9.84 -20.15 32.55
CA ASN A 796 8.44 -19.73 32.60
C ASN A 796 7.71 -20.06 31.29
N GLU A 797 6.41 -20.37 31.34
CA GLU A 797 5.58 -20.73 30.18
C GLU A 797 5.65 -19.68 29.06
N GLU A 798 5.72 -18.40 29.42
CA GLU A 798 5.88 -17.27 28.49
C GLU A 798 7.15 -17.38 27.63
N ILE A 799 8.28 -17.77 28.25
CA ILE A 799 9.56 -17.96 27.57
C ILE A 799 9.49 -19.21 26.68
N GLN A 800 8.86 -20.29 27.16
CA GLN A 800 8.67 -21.51 26.36
C GLN A 800 7.77 -21.24 25.15
N ARG A 801 6.71 -20.44 25.31
CA ARG A 801 5.76 -20.04 24.26
C ARG A 801 6.46 -19.20 23.19
N GLU A 802 7.23 -18.18 23.57
CA GLU A 802 7.98 -17.36 22.60
C GLU A 802 9.11 -18.16 21.92
N ALA A 803 9.82 -19.03 22.66
CA ALA A 803 10.83 -19.92 22.08
C ALA A 803 10.23 -20.88 21.05
N ALA A 804 9.02 -21.40 21.30
CA ALA A 804 8.24 -22.20 20.36
C ALA A 804 7.72 -21.37 19.18
N LYS A 805 7.11 -20.20 19.40
CA LYS A 805 6.63 -19.26 18.36
C LYS A 805 7.70 -18.93 17.33
N VAL A 806 8.89 -18.53 17.77
CA VAL A 806 10.02 -18.21 16.88
C VAL A 806 10.39 -19.40 15.98
N ARG A 807 10.24 -20.63 16.49
CA ARG A 807 10.52 -21.88 15.77
C ARG A 807 9.36 -22.29 14.85
N LYS A 808 8.10 -22.15 15.30
CA LYS A 808 6.89 -22.27 14.49
C LYS A 808 6.97 -21.35 13.26
N HIS A 809 7.24 -20.06 13.47
CA HIS A 809 7.39 -19.06 12.40
C HIS A 809 8.51 -19.43 11.42
N ARG A 810 9.66 -19.93 11.92
CA ARG A 810 10.80 -20.28 11.07
C ARG A 810 10.52 -21.53 10.23
N LEU A 811 9.86 -22.55 10.79
CA LEU A 811 9.42 -23.71 10.00
C LEU A 811 8.41 -23.28 8.93
N LEU A 812 7.37 -22.53 9.30
CA LEU A 812 6.34 -22.09 8.35
C LEU A 812 6.92 -21.25 7.20
N ARG A 813 7.91 -20.39 7.46
CA ARG A 813 8.65 -19.65 6.41
C ARG A 813 9.51 -20.56 5.52
N ALA A 814 10.14 -21.59 6.08
CA ALA A 814 10.90 -22.57 5.31
C ALA A 814 9.99 -23.43 4.41
N LEU A 815 8.82 -23.83 4.92
CA LEU A 815 7.80 -24.53 4.13
C LEU A 815 7.25 -23.60 3.02
N ALA A 816 6.80 -22.39 3.35
CA ALA A 816 6.28 -21.45 2.35
C ALA A 816 7.28 -21.20 1.20
N LYS A 817 8.58 -21.04 1.50
CA LYS A 817 9.64 -20.88 0.50
C LYS A 817 9.89 -22.14 -0.38
N GLN A 818 9.33 -23.30 -0.02
CA GLN A 818 9.46 -24.55 -0.78
C GLN A 818 8.19 -24.92 -1.56
N TYR A 819 7.00 -24.53 -1.08
CA TYR A 819 5.71 -24.93 -1.68
C TYR A 819 4.96 -23.79 -2.38
N LEU A 820 5.25 -22.52 -2.03
CA LEU A 820 4.54 -21.34 -2.54
C LEU A 820 5.44 -20.46 -3.45
N SER A 821 6.57 -20.99 -3.91
CA SER A 821 7.62 -20.33 -4.69
C SER A 821 7.61 -20.71 -6.17
#